data_AF-A0A7J8EZF8-F1
#
_entry.id   AF-A0A7J8EZF8-F1
#
_cell.length_a   1.000
_cell.length_b   1.000
_cell.length_c   1.000
_cell.angle_alpha   90.00
_cell.angle_beta   90.00
_cell.angle_gamma   90.00
#
_symmetry.space_group_name_H-M   'P 1'
#
loop_
_entity.id
_entity.type
_entity.pdbx_description
1 polymer ?
#
loop_
_entity_poly.entity_id
_entity_poly.type
_entity_poly.pdbx_seq_one_letter_code
_entity_poly.pdbx_strand_id
1 'polypeptide(L)'
;MGCLKVEQSTQGGIVAVGYINEAIDGGNPSKTVESLRLPTAKIKDVDPNHAQHYQDVLYHAKLQKLMDPASASKILWLDEIQHAVYEANMDKDRANQWVTLVLDVNQCLEKEKTSDILSALKSSVCNTNDIIPECADRYYNALAKTKEQKSKSVSTEGPWLKLTLKEKYDYYYNVDSQEGSWVTPESCLHKESWLMGKEIEDIIKEVTANYIREKMWSASEDMLLRFQATSSGTLLRKEYESRKSFLYEQVEHVAKIQAFWKGYKQRMAYKSRRQTFIDNTPSIAKIQAWFRMIIARRNYLSRLQYFRDHKNEIVKIQSLLRASKARDDYKTLVGSENPPLTVIRKFVYLLDQSDLDFQEELEVARLRGEVVTKIRGNQQLEKDLNLMDIKIGLLVKNRITLEDVISHRTKLNKKKGGEMQVLNNIDNQGIKSLSKERRKTLETYQQLFYLLQTKPSYLAKLIFQMPQNKSTKFMDTVIFTLYNYASNQREEYLLLKLFKTALEEEIKSKVDQVQDIVTGNPTVIKMVVNFNRGARGQNTLRQLLAPVVKEIMDDKSLIINTNPVEVYKAWVNQLETQTGEASNLPYDVTTEQALTYPEVQNKLEASMENLRRVTDKVLNSIISSLDLLPYGLRYIAKVLKNSIHEKFPDATEDELLKIVGNLLYYRYMNPTIVAPDGFDIIDMTAGGQINSDQRRNLGSVAKVLQHAASNKLFEGENEHLSSTNNYLSETYQKFRKYFKEACDVPEPEEKFNMDKYTDVVTVSKPVIYISIEEIISTHSLLLEHREAIAPEKHDLLNELLELLGEVPNVESFLGEGAIDPNDPNKANTLSQLSKIEISLSLTSKYDLGDGETIDSQRLMIKTKKLIIDVIRNQPGSTLTEILETPATTQQETDHATDMVSRAIKDSKTPEEMQQMVEDAQLPIEQKKRKIQRNLRTLEQMGLVSSKNKYQDILNEIAKDIRNQRVYRKLRKAELAKLQQTLKALNEKATFYEEQINYYDTYIKTCLDNLKRKNSRRSIKVDGKGEPKGMRRAKPVKYSAAKLHEKGVLLGIDDLQTNQFKNILFDITSTEDVGIFDVKSKFLGVEMEKVQLNIQDLLEMQYEGVAVMKMFDKVKVNVNLLIYLLNKKFYGK
;
A
#
# COMPACT_ATOMS: atom_id res chain seq x y z
N MET A 1 24.64 -1.83 -5.27
CA MET A 1 26.08 -2.10 -5.05
C MET A 1 26.87 -0.98 -4.34
N GLY A 2 26.26 0.16 -3.96
CA GLY A 2 26.96 1.27 -3.29
C GLY A 2 27.03 1.20 -1.75
N CYS A 3 26.19 0.41 -1.08
CA CYS A 3 26.17 0.33 0.39
C CYS A 3 27.17 -0.70 0.98
N LEU A 4 27.66 -1.67 0.19
CA LEU A 4 28.62 -2.68 0.66
C LEU A 4 30.08 -2.18 0.75
N LYS A 5 30.41 -1.05 0.09
CA LYS A 5 31.78 -0.49 0.11
C LYS A 5 32.07 0.43 1.30
N VAL A 6 31.05 0.95 1.98
CA VAL A 6 31.25 1.89 3.11
C VAL A 6 31.52 1.12 4.40
N GLU A 7 30.80 0.01 4.64
CA GLU A 7 31.03 -0.87 5.80
C GLU A 7 32.41 -1.56 5.77
N GLN A 8 32.93 -1.92 4.59
CA GLN A 8 34.26 -2.52 4.45
C GLN A 8 35.41 -1.56 4.83
N SER A 9 35.22 -0.24 4.70
CA SER A 9 36.29 0.73 4.97
C SER A 9 36.51 1.02 6.46
N THR A 10 35.44 1.01 7.26
CA THR A 10 35.51 1.15 8.72
C THR A 10 35.91 -0.15 9.41
N GLN A 11 35.51 -1.32 8.88
CA GLN A 11 35.97 -2.61 9.38
C GLN A 11 37.49 -2.78 9.19
N GLY A 12 38.02 -2.38 8.03
CA GLY A 12 39.44 -2.55 7.69
C GLY A 12 40.42 -1.77 8.57
N GLY A 13 40.05 -0.56 9.03
CA GLY A 13 40.87 0.23 9.95
C GLY A 13 40.92 -0.33 11.37
N ILE A 14 39.80 -0.87 11.87
CA ILE A 14 39.73 -1.53 13.18
C ILE A 14 40.55 -2.83 13.18
N VAL A 15 40.46 -3.61 12.09
CA VAL A 15 41.26 -4.82 11.91
C VAL A 15 42.76 -4.50 11.83
N ALA A 16 43.14 -3.41 11.16
CA ALA A 16 44.54 -2.97 11.10
C ALA A 16 45.10 -2.54 12.47
N VAL A 17 44.31 -1.84 13.28
CA VAL A 17 44.71 -1.49 14.67
C VAL A 17 44.92 -2.75 15.52
N GLY A 18 44.08 -3.78 15.34
CA GLY A 18 44.25 -5.08 15.98
C GLY A 18 45.59 -5.74 15.62
N TYR A 19 45.88 -5.87 14.33
CA TYR A 19 47.14 -6.46 13.85
C TYR A 19 48.38 -5.68 14.31
N ILE A 20 48.33 -4.35 14.32
CA ILE A 20 49.46 -3.53 14.79
C ILE A 20 49.69 -3.75 16.29
N ASN A 21 48.63 -3.78 17.11
CA ASN A 21 48.77 -4.02 18.54
C ASN A 21 49.25 -5.46 18.86
N GLU A 22 48.83 -6.44 18.06
CA GLU A 22 49.31 -7.83 18.15
C GLU A 22 50.79 -7.94 17.74
N ALA A 23 51.20 -7.24 16.69
CA ALA A 23 52.61 -7.18 16.27
C ALA A 23 53.50 -6.53 17.34
N ILE A 24 53.02 -5.46 17.99
CA ILE A 24 53.70 -4.82 19.12
C ILE A 24 53.86 -5.81 20.29
N ASP A 25 52.80 -6.54 20.65
CA ASP A 25 52.86 -7.56 21.73
C ASP A 25 53.76 -8.74 21.37
N GLY A 26 53.84 -9.09 20.09
CA GLY A 26 54.72 -10.13 19.56
C GLY A 26 56.21 -9.77 19.57
N GLY A 27 56.57 -8.52 19.85
CA GLY A 27 57.97 -8.09 20.06
C GLY A 27 58.86 -8.18 18.81
N ASN A 28 58.28 -8.33 17.60
CA ASN A 28 59.05 -8.51 16.37
C ASN A 28 59.07 -7.21 15.53
N PRO A 29 60.23 -6.51 15.44
CA PRO A 29 60.33 -5.22 14.76
C PRO A 29 59.91 -5.23 13.29
N SER A 30 60.27 -6.29 12.55
CA SER A 30 59.94 -6.40 11.12
C SER A 30 58.44 -6.57 10.91
N LYS A 31 57.79 -7.38 11.75
CA LYS A 31 56.32 -7.54 11.71
C LYS A 31 55.58 -6.28 12.11
N THR A 32 56.13 -5.51 13.06
CA THR A 32 55.55 -4.24 13.49
C THR A 32 55.57 -3.22 12.37
N VAL A 33 56.69 -3.07 11.65
CA VAL A 33 56.76 -2.20 10.47
C VAL A 33 55.86 -2.68 9.33
N GLU A 34 55.82 -3.99 9.06
CA GLU A 34 54.93 -4.55 8.04
C GLU A 34 53.46 -4.25 8.35
N SER A 35 53.07 -4.39 9.62
CA SER A 35 51.73 -4.06 10.10
C SER A 35 51.42 -2.55 10.02
N LEU A 36 52.39 -1.70 10.32
CA LEU A 36 52.27 -0.23 10.19
C LEU A 36 52.14 0.22 8.72
N ARG A 37 52.72 -0.53 7.77
CA ARG A 37 52.65 -0.25 6.33
C ARG A 37 51.41 -0.81 5.63
N LEU A 38 50.52 -1.50 6.36
CA LEU A 38 49.27 -2.01 5.79
C LEU A 38 48.45 -0.86 5.17
N PRO A 39 48.00 -0.97 3.90
CA PRO A 39 47.23 0.09 3.22
C PRO A 39 45.93 0.47 3.95
N THR A 40 45.40 -0.48 4.73
CA THR A 40 44.21 -0.32 5.58
C THR A 40 44.47 0.51 6.84
N ALA A 41 45.72 0.61 7.32
CA ALA A 41 46.10 1.38 8.51
C ALA A 41 46.27 2.89 8.23
N LYS A 42 46.66 3.27 6.99
CA LYS A 42 46.88 4.67 6.56
C LYS A 42 47.87 5.47 7.44
N ILE A 43 48.82 4.81 8.10
CA ILE A 43 49.89 5.48 8.87
C ILE A 43 50.88 6.12 7.89
N LYS A 44 51.25 7.37 8.14
CA LYS A 44 52.16 8.17 7.32
C LYS A 44 53.58 8.18 7.90
N ASP A 45 54.55 8.37 7.02
CA ASP A 45 55.96 8.60 7.34
C ASP A 45 56.65 7.43 8.08
N VAL A 46 56.26 6.18 7.76
CA VAL A 46 56.90 4.97 8.29
C VAL A 46 58.14 4.62 7.46
N ASP A 47 59.32 4.72 8.07
CA ASP A 47 60.61 4.34 7.47
C ASP A 47 61.05 2.94 7.95
N PRO A 48 61.17 1.94 7.05
CA PRO A 48 61.57 0.58 7.41
C PRO A 48 62.91 0.47 8.16
N ASN A 49 63.82 1.44 7.97
CA ASN A 49 65.14 1.44 8.62
C ASN A 49 65.07 1.70 10.13
N HIS A 50 63.94 2.23 10.63
CA HIS A 50 63.70 2.50 12.05
C HIS A 50 62.88 1.41 12.74
N ALA A 51 62.81 0.20 12.17
CA ALA A 51 61.92 -0.86 12.64
C ALA A 51 62.05 -1.17 14.13
N GLN A 52 63.28 -1.31 14.64
CA GLN A 52 63.54 -1.55 16.06
C GLN A 52 63.04 -0.38 16.92
N HIS A 53 63.34 0.86 16.52
CA HIS A 53 62.95 2.05 17.26
C HIS A 53 61.43 2.27 17.28
N TYR A 54 60.74 1.99 16.18
CA TYR A 54 59.27 2.01 16.17
C TYR A 54 58.67 0.98 17.11
N GLN A 55 59.23 -0.24 17.14
CA GLN A 55 58.80 -1.28 18.07
C GLN A 55 58.99 -0.81 19.53
N ASP A 56 60.16 -0.27 19.87
CA ASP A 56 60.47 0.15 21.23
C ASP A 56 59.60 1.34 21.67
N VAL A 57 59.45 2.37 20.84
CA VAL A 57 58.62 3.55 21.14
C VAL A 57 57.14 3.19 21.26
N LEU A 58 56.61 2.34 20.36
CA LEU A 58 55.21 1.90 20.42
C LEU A 58 54.94 0.99 21.63
N TYR A 59 55.89 0.12 21.97
CA TYR A 59 55.79 -0.73 23.15
C TYR A 59 55.81 0.11 24.44
N HIS A 60 56.70 1.10 24.54
CA HIS A 60 56.73 2.03 25.68
C HIS A 60 55.48 2.91 25.77
N ALA A 61 54.94 3.38 24.64
CA ALA A 61 53.67 4.11 24.62
C ALA A 61 52.51 3.23 25.13
N LYS A 62 52.49 1.95 24.76
CA LYS A 62 51.50 0.98 25.25
C LYS A 62 51.64 0.70 26.75
N LEU A 63 52.87 0.53 27.24
CA LEU A 63 53.15 0.35 28.67
C LEU A 63 52.73 1.57 29.50
N GLN A 64 53.02 2.78 29.01
CA GLN A 64 52.62 4.01 29.70
C GLN A 64 51.10 4.15 29.79
N LYS A 65 50.37 3.75 28.73
CA LYS A 65 48.90 3.71 28.72
C LYS A 65 48.33 2.63 29.65
N LEU A 66 49.05 1.53 29.84
CA LEU A 66 48.71 0.47 30.80
C LEU A 66 48.88 0.91 32.27
N MET A 67 49.79 1.86 32.54
CA MET A 67 50.05 2.41 33.87
C MET A 67 49.11 3.57 34.25
N ASP A 68 48.30 4.09 33.31
CA ASP A 68 47.33 5.15 33.57
C ASP A 68 45.98 4.58 34.04
N PRO A 69 45.58 4.79 35.31
CA PRO A 69 44.32 4.27 35.86
C PRO A 69 43.06 4.88 35.23
N ALA A 70 43.17 5.98 34.47
CA ALA A 70 42.04 6.65 33.82
C ALA A 70 41.72 6.11 32.41
N SER A 71 42.57 5.26 31.83
CA SER A 71 42.39 4.77 30.47
C SER A 71 41.55 3.48 30.42
N ALA A 72 40.35 3.56 29.82
CA ALA A 72 39.41 2.43 29.72
C ALA A 72 39.83 1.36 28.68
N SER A 73 40.81 1.62 27.81
CA SER A 73 41.24 0.70 26.75
C SER A 73 42.74 0.39 26.83
N LYS A 74 43.09 -0.90 26.93
CA LYS A 74 44.49 -1.40 26.98
C LYS A 74 45.19 -1.48 25.61
N ILE A 75 44.60 -0.86 24.59
CA ILE A 75 45.01 -0.94 23.18
C ILE A 75 45.39 0.47 22.70
N LEU A 76 46.43 0.58 21.87
CA LEU A 76 46.79 1.82 21.20
C LEU A 76 45.87 2.07 20.00
N TRP A 77 45.26 3.25 19.93
CA TRP A 77 44.41 3.66 18.82
C TRP A 77 45.23 4.30 17.69
N LEU A 78 44.64 4.41 16.50
CA LEU A 78 45.33 4.84 15.27
C LEU A 78 46.07 6.19 15.41
N ASP A 79 45.45 7.17 16.09
CA ASP A 79 46.05 8.49 16.30
C ASP A 79 47.26 8.44 17.25
N GLU A 80 47.19 7.57 18.27
CA GLU A 80 48.28 7.35 19.22
C GLU A 80 49.46 6.62 18.54
N ILE A 81 49.15 5.64 17.68
CA ILE A 81 50.14 4.94 16.86
C ILE A 81 50.84 5.92 15.90
N GLN A 82 50.08 6.80 15.24
CA GLN A 82 50.65 7.81 14.35
C GLN A 82 51.53 8.82 15.10
N HIS A 83 51.11 9.26 16.29
CA HIS A 83 51.91 10.14 17.14
C HIS A 83 53.23 9.48 17.57
N ALA A 84 53.19 8.21 17.97
CA ALA A 84 54.38 7.46 18.36
C ALA A 84 55.36 7.28 17.18
N VAL A 85 54.87 7.04 15.96
CA VAL A 85 55.71 6.99 14.75
C VAL A 85 56.37 8.34 14.48
N TYR A 86 55.64 9.45 14.64
CA TYR A 86 56.22 10.78 14.53
C TYR A 86 57.28 11.07 15.59
N GLU A 87 57.04 10.68 16.84
CA GLU A 87 58.01 10.84 17.92
C GLU A 87 59.29 10.05 17.64
N ALA A 88 59.17 8.80 17.19
CA ALA A 88 60.30 7.96 16.82
C ALA A 88 61.15 8.58 15.69
N ASN A 89 60.51 9.16 14.68
CA ASN A 89 61.22 9.87 13.60
C ASN A 89 61.93 11.14 14.10
N MET A 90 61.30 11.90 14.98
CA MET A 90 61.92 13.08 15.59
C MET A 90 63.09 12.72 16.50
N ASP A 91 63.05 11.57 17.15
CA ASP A 91 64.15 11.11 17.99
C ASP A 91 65.40 10.74 17.16
N LYS A 92 65.24 10.28 15.92
CA LYS A 92 66.35 10.10 14.96
C LYS A 92 67.00 11.43 14.56
N ASP A 93 66.20 12.46 14.28
CA ASP A 93 66.73 13.79 13.96
C ASP A 93 67.50 14.38 15.14
N ARG A 94 66.99 14.19 16.36
CA ARG A 94 67.71 14.56 17.60
C ARG A 94 69.00 13.79 17.77
N ALA A 95 68.99 12.47 17.53
CA ALA A 95 70.20 11.64 17.58
C ALA A 95 71.29 12.18 16.65
N ASN A 96 70.91 12.47 15.40
CA ASN A 96 71.83 12.97 14.39
C ASN A 96 72.41 14.35 14.79
N GLN A 97 71.60 15.25 15.34
CA GLN A 97 72.09 16.55 15.82
C GLN A 97 73.15 16.42 16.93
N TRP A 98 72.93 15.51 17.88
CA TRP A 98 73.89 15.21 18.94
C TRP A 98 75.17 14.55 18.41
N VAL A 99 75.05 13.64 17.45
CA VAL A 99 76.20 13.04 16.76
C VAL A 99 77.01 14.14 16.06
N THR A 100 76.36 15.08 15.36
CA THR A 100 77.04 16.20 14.69
C THR A 100 77.79 17.07 15.69
N LEU A 101 77.22 17.38 16.86
CA LEU A 101 77.92 18.14 17.91
C LEU A 101 79.19 17.44 18.37
N VAL A 102 79.09 16.15 18.67
CA VAL A 102 80.22 15.33 19.13
C VAL A 102 81.29 15.23 18.03
N LEU A 103 80.89 15.05 16.77
CA LEU A 103 81.80 15.01 15.63
C LEU A 103 82.52 16.34 15.43
N ASP A 104 81.77 17.44 15.31
CA ASP A 104 82.31 18.76 15.01
C ASP A 104 83.31 19.21 16.09
N VAL A 105 82.95 19.07 17.37
CA VAL A 105 83.82 19.45 18.49
C VAL A 105 85.08 18.57 18.54
N ASN A 106 84.95 17.25 18.45
CA ASN A 106 86.12 16.38 18.52
C ASN A 106 87.05 16.53 17.31
N GLN A 107 86.51 16.76 16.10
CA GLN A 107 87.30 17.05 14.90
C GLN A 107 87.96 18.43 14.95
N CYS A 108 87.30 19.45 15.53
CA CYS A 108 87.91 20.76 15.77
C CYS A 108 89.11 20.65 16.72
N LEU A 109 89.00 19.83 17.76
CA LEU A 109 90.10 19.56 18.70
C LEU A 109 91.25 18.77 18.05
N GLU A 110 90.97 17.84 17.14
CA GLU A 110 91.99 17.08 16.39
C GLU A 110 92.75 17.93 15.36
N LYS A 111 92.08 18.93 14.75
CA LYS A 111 92.68 19.81 13.73
C LYS A 111 93.43 21.02 14.31
N GLU A 112 93.49 21.14 15.63
CA GLU A 112 94.10 22.22 16.40
C GLU A 112 93.61 23.66 16.08
N LYS A 113 92.37 23.82 15.60
CA LYS A 113 91.83 25.12 15.18
C LYS A 113 91.00 25.79 16.28
N THR A 114 91.63 26.70 17.03
CA THR A 114 91.00 27.48 18.11
C THR A 114 89.89 28.42 17.61
N SER A 115 90.00 28.97 16.39
CA SER A 115 89.01 29.90 15.82
C SER A 115 87.63 29.27 15.56
N ASP A 116 87.61 27.96 15.31
CA ASP A 116 86.43 27.26 14.82
C ASP A 116 85.65 26.57 15.96
N ILE A 117 86.16 26.61 17.19
CA ILE A 117 85.50 26.01 18.36
C ILE A 117 84.19 26.71 18.71
N LEU A 118 84.14 28.04 18.54
CA LEU A 118 82.94 28.83 18.79
C LEU A 118 81.84 28.58 17.76
N SER A 119 82.20 28.28 16.51
CA SER A 119 81.24 27.90 15.47
C SER A 119 80.78 26.45 15.65
N ALA A 120 81.68 25.52 15.98
CA ALA A 120 81.34 24.12 16.28
C ALA A 120 80.42 23.97 17.51
N LEU A 121 80.66 24.74 18.58
CA LEU A 121 79.80 24.75 19.76
C LEU A 121 78.46 25.48 19.55
N LYS A 122 78.32 26.28 18.47
CA LYS A 122 77.08 26.99 18.11
C LYS A 122 76.27 26.28 17.01
N SER A 123 76.86 25.35 16.26
CA SER A 123 76.25 24.76 15.05
C SER A 123 75.21 23.67 15.33
N SER A 124 75.16 23.06 16.51
CA SER A 124 74.20 21.99 16.82
C SER A 124 73.69 22.02 18.28
N VAL A 125 72.52 22.66 18.45
CA VAL A 125 71.42 22.55 19.46
C VAL A 125 71.82 22.05 20.88
N CYS A 126 71.56 22.71 22.03
CA CYS A 126 70.45 23.56 22.50
C CYS A 126 70.99 24.51 23.61
N ASN A 127 70.49 25.75 23.70
CA ASN A 127 70.94 26.85 24.59
C ASN A 127 72.23 27.59 24.20
N THR A 128 72.13 28.36 23.12
CA THR A 128 73.12 29.36 22.67
C THR A 128 73.37 30.53 23.64
N ASN A 129 72.72 30.55 24.81
CA ASN A 129 72.80 31.65 25.78
C ASN A 129 73.91 31.49 26.83
N ASP A 130 74.50 30.31 27.00
CA ASP A 130 75.48 30.03 28.07
C ASP A 130 76.96 30.07 27.62
N ILE A 131 77.21 30.38 26.34
CA ILE A 131 78.56 30.40 25.75
C ILE A 131 79.07 31.85 25.63
N ILE A 132 80.08 32.22 26.42
CA ILE A 132 80.68 33.56 26.44
C ILE A 132 81.79 33.65 25.37
N PRO A 133 81.68 34.54 24.36
CA PRO A 133 82.67 34.65 23.28
C PRO A 133 84.10 34.92 23.76
N GLU A 134 84.26 35.67 24.85
CA GLU A 134 85.55 36.02 25.45
C GLU A 134 86.25 34.84 26.13
N CYS A 135 85.55 33.72 26.35
CA CYS A 135 86.08 32.49 26.93
C CYS A 135 86.48 31.43 25.88
N ALA A 136 86.43 31.75 24.58
CA ALA A 136 86.67 30.80 23.48
C ALA A 136 87.97 29.99 23.63
N ASP A 137 89.09 30.67 23.89
CA ASP A 137 90.39 30.02 24.08
C ASP A 137 90.43 29.15 25.34
N ARG A 138 89.68 29.53 26.39
CA ARG A 138 89.58 28.78 27.64
C ARG A 138 88.71 27.53 27.48
N TYR A 139 87.60 27.62 26.74
CA TYR A 139 86.79 26.44 26.40
C TYR A 139 87.60 25.45 25.57
N TYR A 140 88.32 25.95 24.55
CA TYR A 140 89.18 25.11 23.72
C TYR A 140 90.26 24.39 24.55
N ASN A 141 90.99 25.12 25.40
CA ASN A 141 92.05 24.54 26.22
C ASN A 141 91.51 23.52 27.25
N ALA A 142 90.35 23.78 27.85
CA ALA A 142 89.73 22.86 28.80
C ALA A 142 89.24 21.58 28.09
N LEU A 143 88.55 21.71 26.95
CA LEU A 143 88.10 20.58 26.15
C LEU A 143 89.28 19.76 25.60
N ALA A 144 90.34 20.41 25.09
CA ALA A 144 91.54 19.73 24.61
C ALA A 144 92.24 18.95 25.72
N LYS A 145 92.38 19.54 26.91
CA LYS A 145 93.00 18.89 28.07
C LYS A 145 92.21 17.66 28.54
N THR A 146 90.88 17.76 28.61
CA THR A 146 90.04 16.61 29.02
C THR A 146 90.05 15.51 27.96
N LYS A 147 90.05 15.86 26.67
CA LYS A 147 90.19 14.89 25.57
C LYS A 147 91.53 14.16 25.63
N GLU A 148 92.63 14.88 25.88
CA GLU A 148 93.97 14.31 26.01
C GLU A 148 94.08 13.36 27.22
N GLN A 149 93.45 13.71 28.34
CA GLN A 149 93.36 12.83 29.52
C GLN A 149 92.59 11.54 29.21
N LYS A 150 91.49 11.64 28.47
CA LYS A 150 90.66 10.49 28.08
C LYS A 150 91.37 9.58 27.07
N SER A 151 92.11 10.16 26.13
CA SER A 151 92.89 9.40 25.15
C SER A 151 94.06 8.63 25.77
N LYS A 152 94.59 9.08 26.92
CA LYS A 152 95.66 8.38 27.65
C LYS A 152 95.18 7.14 28.42
N SER A 153 93.89 7.03 28.71
CA SER A 153 93.31 5.91 29.48
C SER A 153 92.82 4.74 28.62
N VAL A 154 92.86 4.83 27.29
CA VAL A 154 92.27 3.84 26.37
C VAL A 154 93.36 3.11 25.58
N SER A 155 93.36 1.77 25.61
CA SER A 155 94.39 0.93 24.96
C SER A 155 93.94 0.31 23.62
N THR A 156 92.63 0.26 23.36
CA THR A 156 92.03 -0.32 22.15
C THR A 156 90.71 0.38 21.85
N GLU A 157 90.51 0.85 20.62
CA GLU A 157 89.31 1.59 20.20
C GLU A 157 88.63 1.02 18.97
N GLY A 158 87.32 1.20 18.89
CA GLY A 158 86.54 0.97 17.68
C GLY A 158 85.79 2.23 17.22
N PRO A 159 85.13 2.18 16.04
CA PRO A 159 84.57 3.35 15.39
C PRO A 159 83.17 3.74 15.90
N TRP A 160 82.62 3.06 16.90
CA TRP A 160 81.22 3.21 17.31
C TRP A 160 81.03 4.17 18.49
N LEU A 161 80.15 5.15 18.34
CA LEU A 161 79.65 6.02 19.40
C LEU A 161 78.32 5.49 19.91
N LYS A 162 78.15 5.41 21.23
CA LYS A 162 76.88 5.08 21.89
C LYS A 162 76.25 6.35 22.47
N LEU A 163 75.02 6.66 22.06
CA LEU A 163 74.25 7.80 22.57
C LEU A 163 72.94 7.31 23.17
N THR A 164 72.70 7.63 24.44
CA THR A 164 71.43 7.29 25.10
C THR A 164 70.50 8.51 25.08
N LEU A 165 69.45 8.43 24.26
CA LEU A 165 68.42 9.47 24.13
C LEU A 165 67.37 9.33 25.22
N LYS A 166 67.04 10.47 25.87
CA LYS A 166 66.05 10.59 26.95
C LYS A 166 66.24 9.56 28.09
N GLU A 167 67.46 9.05 28.27
CA GLU A 167 67.79 7.96 29.21
C GLU A 167 67.03 6.64 28.96
N LYS A 168 66.48 6.45 27.75
CA LYS A 168 65.60 5.31 27.40
C LYS A 168 66.00 4.54 26.14
N TYR A 169 66.51 5.22 25.12
CA TYR A 169 66.80 4.60 23.81
C TYR A 169 68.28 4.74 23.48
N ASP A 170 68.94 3.62 23.18
CA ASP A 170 70.33 3.60 22.79
C ASP A 170 70.45 3.69 21.26
N TYR A 171 71.24 4.65 20.79
CA TYR A 171 71.55 4.88 19.38
C TYR A 171 73.05 4.72 19.15
N TYR A 172 73.42 3.88 18.19
CA TYR A 172 74.80 3.58 17.83
C TYR A 172 75.15 4.26 16.52
N TYR A 173 76.26 5.00 16.49
CA TYR A 173 76.72 5.70 15.29
C TYR A 173 78.16 5.31 14.97
N ASN A 174 78.40 4.84 13.75
CA ASN A 174 79.74 4.52 13.28
C ASN A 174 80.35 5.76 12.63
N VAL A 175 81.50 6.20 13.16
CA VAL A 175 82.19 7.41 12.72
C VAL A 175 82.81 7.25 11.33
N ASP A 176 83.23 6.04 10.95
CA ASP A 176 83.93 5.79 9.70
C ASP A 176 82.97 5.54 8.53
N SER A 177 81.91 4.77 8.76
CA SER A 177 80.87 4.54 7.73
C SER A 177 79.80 5.64 7.69
N GLN A 178 79.73 6.51 8.71
CA GLN A 178 78.68 7.52 8.91
C GLN A 178 77.25 6.94 9.02
N GLU A 179 77.13 5.63 9.24
CA GLU A 179 75.87 4.95 9.42
C GLU A 179 75.48 4.93 10.90
N GLY A 180 74.18 5.01 11.18
CA GLY A 180 73.69 4.87 12.54
C GLY A 180 72.52 3.91 12.65
N SER A 181 72.51 3.17 13.74
CA SER A 181 71.64 2.03 14.00
C SER A 181 71.06 2.12 15.41
N TRP A 182 69.80 1.71 15.52
CA TRP A 182 69.12 1.51 16.80
C TRP A 182 69.32 0.10 17.37
N VAL A 183 69.96 -0.79 16.61
CA VAL A 183 70.32 -2.15 17.03
C VAL A 183 71.81 -2.18 17.36
N THR A 184 72.16 -2.87 18.45
CA THR A 184 73.54 -3.13 18.86
C THR A 184 74.28 -3.92 17.77
N PRO A 185 75.32 -3.37 17.12
CA PRO A 185 76.12 -4.11 16.15
C PRO A 185 76.91 -5.24 16.83
N GLU A 186 77.06 -6.39 16.16
CA GLU A 186 77.64 -7.63 16.73
C GLU A 186 79.12 -7.50 17.20
N SER A 187 79.84 -6.46 16.76
CA SER A 187 81.23 -6.18 17.13
C SER A 187 81.46 -4.71 17.52
N CYS A 188 80.65 -4.20 18.45
CA CYS A 188 80.69 -2.79 18.88
C CYS A 188 81.83 -2.50 19.87
N LEU A 189 83.04 -2.22 19.36
CA LEU A 189 84.09 -1.56 20.16
C LEU A 189 83.83 -0.04 20.15
N HIS A 190 83.71 0.55 21.34
CA HIS A 190 83.35 1.96 21.50
C HIS A 190 84.54 2.90 21.29
N LYS A 191 84.25 4.10 20.76
CA LYS A 191 85.24 5.17 20.61
C LYS A 191 85.34 5.99 21.89
N GLU A 192 86.13 5.51 22.85
CA GLU A 192 86.22 6.09 24.20
C GLU A 192 87.14 7.32 24.29
N SER A 193 88.04 7.56 23.32
CA SER A 193 88.91 8.76 23.25
C SER A 193 88.15 10.05 23.06
N TRP A 194 86.95 9.98 22.49
CA TRP A 194 86.15 11.15 22.16
C TRP A 194 85.35 11.66 23.35
N LEU A 195 85.23 12.99 23.44
CA LEU A 195 84.37 13.63 24.40
C LEU A 195 82.90 13.42 24.00
N MET A 196 82.08 12.99 24.94
CA MET A 196 80.65 12.77 24.74
C MET A 196 79.86 14.06 25.04
N GLY A 197 78.66 14.18 24.47
CA GLY A 197 77.87 15.42 24.53
C GLY A 197 77.68 16.02 25.93
N LYS A 198 77.47 15.17 26.96
CA LYS A 198 77.28 15.61 28.35
C LYS A 198 78.56 16.19 28.98
N GLU A 199 79.72 15.61 28.66
CA GLU A 199 81.02 16.08 29.14
C GLU A 199 81.36 17.45 28.54
N ILE A 200 81.04 17.64 27.25
CA ILE A 200 81.21 18.92 26.56
C ILE A 200 80.35 20.01 27.23
N GLU A 201 79.09 19.71 27.56
CA GLU A 201 78.21 20.66 28.25
C GLU A 201 78.70 21.05 29.64
N ASP A 202 79.18 20.09 30.45
CA ASP A 202 79.61 20.33 31.82
C ASP A 202 80.89 21.20 31.87
N ILE A 203 81.84 20.95 30.95
CA ILE A 203 83.07 21.76 30.83
C ILE A 203 82.76 23.20 30.46
N ILE A 204 81.81 23.43 29.54
CA ILE A 204 81.38 24.78 29.18
C ILE A 204 80.81 25.50 30.40
N LYS A 205 79.93 24.85 31.18
CA LYS A 205 79.36 25.46 32.40
C LYS A 205 80.43 25.83 33.42
N GLU A 206 81.42 24.95 33.64
CA GLU A 206 82.49 25.20 34.60
C GLU A 206 83.38 26.39 34.19
N VAL A 207 83.83 26.42 32.93
CA VAL A 207 84.70 27.49 32.41
C VAL A 207 83.99 28.84 32.43
N THR A 208 82.71 28.87 32.07
CA THR A 208 81.86 30.07 32.14
C THR A 208 81.77 30.60 33.57
N ALA A 209 81.54 29.74 34.56
CA ALA A 209 81.42 30.13 35.96
C ALA A 209 82.73 30.68 36.54
N ASN A 210 83.87 30.10 36.18
CA ASN A 210 85.19 30.53 36.66
C ASN A 210 85.60 31.90 36.09
N TYR A 211 85.32 32.17 34.81
CA TYR A 211 85.57 33.48 34.22
C TYR A 211 84.79 34.61 34.92
N ILE A 212 83.53 34.35 35.27
CA ILE A 212 82.68 35.31 36.00
C ILE A 212 83.26 35.60 37.40
N ARG A 213 83.85 34.61 38.07
CA ARG A 213 84.47 34.76 39.40
C ARG A 213 85.79 35.55 39.36
N GLU A 214 86.63 35.32 38.36
CA GLU A 214 87.95 35.96 38.21
C GLU A 214 87.83 37.47 37.96
N LYS A 215 86.81 37.89 37.19
CA LYS A 215 86.50 39.31 36.96
C LYS A 215 86.03 40.05 38.23
N MET A 216 85.58 39.34 39.26
CA MET A 216 85.19 39.94 40.54
C MET A 216 86.37 40.17 41.49
N TRP A 217 87.47 39.41 41.39
CA TRP A 217 88.61 39.53 42.33
C TRP A 217 89.70 40.53 41.92
N SER A 218 89.86 40.82 40.62
CA SER A 218 90.86 41.76 40.09
C SER A 218 90.66 43.23 40.53
N ALA A 219 89.53 43.55 41.17
CA ALA A 219 89.25 44.88 41.71
C ALA A 219 89.88 45.17 43.10
N SER A 220 90.49 44.17 43.75
CA SER A 220 90.90 44.29 45.17
C SER A 220 92.41 44.30 45.45
N GLU A 221 93.27 44.10 44.44
CA GLU A 221 94.72 43.90 44.65
C GLU A 221 95.54 45.21 44.72
N ASP A 222 95.06 46.30 44.12
CA ASP A 222 95.78 47.60 44.08
C ASP A 222 95.82 48.33 45.43
N MET A 223 95.01 47.89 46.41
CA MET A 223 94.88 48.54 47.71
C MET A 223 95.95 48.07 48.73
N LEU A 224 96.57 46.90 48.52
CA LEU A 224 97.52 46.30 49.46
C LEU A 224 98.99 46.68 49.21
N LEU A 225 99.36 47.11 48.01
CA LEU A 225 100.75 47.45 47.68
C LEU A 225 101.18 48.88 48.09
N ARG A 226 100.25 49.74 48.50
CA ARG A 226 100.55 51.13 48.89
C ARG A 226 101.06 51.30 50.33
N PHE A 227 101.18 50.22 51.12
CA PHE A 227 101.53 50.31 52.54
C PHE A 227 103.01 50.12 52.91
N GLN A 228 103.93 49.87 51.97
CA GLN A 228 105.36 49.69 52.30
C GLN A 228 106.32 50.29 51.25
N ALA A 229 106.78 51.55 51.46
CA ALA A 229 108.18 51.99 51.34
C ALA A 229 108.31 53.52 51.32
N THR A 230 108.81 54.07 52.43
CA THR A 230 109.04 55.48 52.76
C THR A 230 110.56 55.63 52.99
N SER A 231 111.30 56.59 52.39
CA SER A 231 111.92 57.66 53.22
C SER A 231 112.68 58.80 52.49
N SER A 232 112.67 59.00 51.16
CA SER A 232 113.42 60.13 50.53
C SER A 232 112.61 61.36 50.06
N GLY A 233 111.29 61.42 50.28
CA GLY A 233 110.41 62.42 49.65
C GLY A 233 109.99 63.63 50.49
N THR A 234 110.52 63.84 51.69
CA THR A 234 109.94 64.82 52.65
C THR A 234 110.05 66.28 52.22
N LEU A 235 111.05 66.68 51.44
CA LEU A 235 111.22 68.08 51.04
C LEU A 235 110.36 68.47 49.83
N LEU A 236 110.39 67.68 48.74
CA LEU A 236 109.55 67.91 47.55
C LEU A 236 108.05 67.76 47.88
N ARG A 237 107.71 66.94 48.89
CA ARG A 237 106.33 66.79 49.37
C ARG A 237 105.76 68.06 49.98
N LYS A 238 106.54 69.01 50.51
CA LYS A 238 105.97 70.20 51.18
C LYS A 238 105.48 71.25 50.18
N GLU A 239 106.26 71.49 49.12
CA GLU A 239 105.83 72.33 47.98
C GLU A 239 104.73 71.66 47.17
N TYR A 240 104.87 70.36 46.90
CA TYR A 240 103.83 69.58 46.23
C TYR A 240 102.54 69.57 47.06
N GLU A 241 102.59 69.34 48.39
CA GLU A 241 101.39 69.36 49.24
C GLU A 241 100.72 70.73 49.30
N SER A 242 101.47 71.83 49.19
CA SER A 242 100.86 73.17 49.17
C SER A 242 100.07 73.39 47.87
N ARG A 243 100.63 73.00 46.72
CA ARG A 243 99.94 73.04 45.41
C ARG A 243 98.79 72.03 45.35
N LYS A 244 98.97 70.85 45.93
CA LYS A 244 98.00 69.77 46.00
C LYS A 244 96.83 70.13 46.92
N SER A 245 97.07 70.83 48.03
CA SER A 245 96.02 71.35 48.92
C SER A 245 95.14 72.39 48.22
N PHE A 246 95.74 73.35 47.50
CA PHE A 246 94.99 74.30 46.67
C PHE A 246 94.17 73.59 45.59
N LEU A 247 94.74 72.59 44.92
CA LEU A 247 94.01 71.81 43.92
C LEU A 247 92.88 70.98 44.57
N TYR A 248 93.10 70.41 45.76
CA TYR A 248 92.09 69.66 46.52
C TYR A 248 90.93 70.53 46.97
N GLU A 249 91.18 71.78 47.39
CA GLU A 249 90.10 72.74 47.69
C GLU A 249 89.21 73.01 46.45
N GLN A 250 89.78 72.98 45.24
CA GLN A 250 89.04 73.17 44.00
C GLN A 250 88.41 71.88 43.44
N VAL A 251 88.72 70.69 43.98
CA VAL A 251 88.18 69.41 43.49
C VAL A 251 86.66 69.36 43.62
N GLU A 252 86.07 69.93 44.68
CA GLU A 252 84.61 69.90 44.85
C GLU A 252 83.90 70.72 43.76
N HIS A 253 84.47 71.85 43.35
CA HIS A 253 83.95 72.67 42.25
C HIS A 253 84.14 71.98 40.89
N VAL A 254 85.31 71.38 40.63
CA VAL A 254 85.59 70.62 39.41
C VAL A 254 84.68 69.40 39.31
N ALA A 255 84.44 68.69 40.42
CA ALA A 255 83.54 67.55 40.48
C ALA A 255 82.09 67.97 40.17
N LYS A 256 81.62 69.12 40.68
CA LYS A 256 80.30 69.68 40.33
C LYS A 256 80.19 70.00 38.84
N ILE A 257 81.22 70.61 38.23
CA ILE A 257 81.27 70.92 36.79
C ILE A 257 81.31 69.64 35.95
N GLN A 258 82.14 68.66 36.32
CA GLN A 258 82.24 67.38 35.63
C GLN A 258 80.96 66.56 35.75
N ALA A 259 80.31 66.56 36.93
CA ALA A 259 79.02 65.91 37.12
C ALA A 259 77.93 66.59 36.28
N PHE A 260 77.93 67.92 36.21
CA PHE A 260 77.03 68.67 35.33
C PHE A 260 77.27 68.32 33.86
N TRP A 261 78.52 68.31 33.39
CA TRP A 261 78.85 67.99 32.00
C TRP A 261 78.56 66.52 31.64
N LYS A 262 78.91 65.57 32.51
CA LYS A 262 78.56 64.15 32.35
C LYS A 262 77.03 63.97 32.32
N GLY A 263 76.32 64.65 33.22
CA GLY A 263 74.86 64.68 33.23
C GLY A 263 74.27 65.27 31.95
N TYR A 264 74.82 66.38 31.46
CA TYR A 264 74.40 67.01 30.21
C TYR A 264 74.65 66.09 29.00
N LYS A 265 75.86 65.51 28.89
CA LYS A 265 76.21 64.58 27.81
C LYS A 265 75.30 63.36 27.81
N GLN A 266 75.02 62.77 28.96
CA GLN A 266 74.12 61.62 29.07
C GLN A 266 72.66 61.99 28.76
N ARG A 267 72.19 63.15 29.23
CA ARG A 267 70.85 63.66 28.90
C ARG A 267 70.71 63.94 27.40
N MET A 268 71.75 64.44 26.74
CA MET A 268 71.75 64.65 25.29
C MET A 268 71.81 63.34 24.51
N ALA A 269 72.62 62.37 24.93
CA ALA A 269 72.63 61.03 24.34
C ALA A 269 71.27 60.34 24.51
N TYR A 270 70.64 60.46 25.68
CA TYR A 270 69.30 59.94 25.94
C TYR A 270 68.23 60.65 25.10
N LYS A 271 68.26 61.99 25.01
CA LYS A 271 67.34 62.76 24.16
C LYS A 271 67.50 62.37 22.69
N SER A 272 68.73 62.24 22.20
CA SER A 272 69.02 61.79 20.83
C SER A 272 68.45 60.40 20.57
N ARG A 273 68.72 59.43 21.47
CA ARG A 273 68.19 58.07 21.34
C ARG A 273 66.66 58.01 21.41
N ARG A 274 66.04 58.81 22.29
CA ARG A 274 64.58 58.93 22.38
C ARG A 274 64.01 59.54 21.10
N GLN A 275 64.65 60.56 20.54
CA GLN A 275 64.25 61.16 19.28
C GLN A 275 64.36 60.14 18.14
N THR A 276 65.44 59.37 18.06
CA THR A 276 65.58 58.28 17.08
C THR A 276 64.44 57.27 17.16
N PHE A 277 63.97 56.90 18.37
CA PHE A 277 62.82 56.01 18.51
C PHE A 277 61.49 56.67 18.11
N ILE A 278 61.29 57.95 18.44
CA ILE A 278 60.10 58.71 18.04
C ILE A 278 60.04 58.83 16.51
N ASP A 279 61.15 59.22 15.88
CA ASP A 279 61.25 59.39 14.43
C ASP A 279 60.99 58.07 13.67
N ASN A 280 61.38 56.93 14.26
CA ASN A 280 61.17 55.59 13.69
C ASN A 280 59.87 54.90 14.14
N THR A 281 59.02 55.55 14.94
CA THR A 281 57.74 54.99 15.39
C THR A 281 56.83 54.55 14.23
N PRO A 282 56.70 55.30 13.11
CA PRO A 282 55.88 54.87 11.98
C PRO A 282 56.39 53.58 11.33
N SER A 283 57.71 53.42 11.23
CA SER A 283 58.36 52.21 10.67
C SER A 283 58.17 51.00 11.57
N ILE A 284 58.32 51.17 12.89
CA ILE A 284 58.06 50.11 13.87
C ILE A 284 56.58 49.69 13.84
N ALA A 285 55.66 50.66 13.79
CA ALA A 285 54.24 50.38 13.69
C ALA A 285 53.88 49.63 12.40
N LYS A 286 54.51 49.98 11.26
CA LYS A 286 54.34 49.23 9.99
C LYS A 286 54.83 47.79 10.11
N ILE A 287 56.01 47.56 10.67
CA ILE A 287 56.56 46.21 10.87
C ILE A 287 55.65 45.40 11.81
N GLN A 288 55.22 45.97 12.94
CA GLN A 288 54.30 45.32 13.87
C GLN A 288 52.95 45.00 13.23
N ALA A 289 52.39 45.92 12.43
CA ALA A 289 51.17 45.68 11.68
C ALA A 289 51.34 44.55 10.66
N TRP A 290 52.50 44.46 10.00
CA TRP A 290 52.80 43.39 9.05
C TRP A 290 52.87 42.02 9.74
N PHE A 291 53.55 41.92 10.88
CA PHE A 291 53.57 40.69 11.67
C PHE A 291 52.19 40.31 12.20
N ARG A 292 51.41 41.27 12.73
CA ARG A 292 50.02 41.03 13.15
C ARG A 292 49.17 40.52 11.99
N MET A 293 49.33 41.10 10.80
CA MET A 293 48.63 40.68 9.57
C MET A 293 49.04 39.26 9.14
N ILE A 294 50.34 38.94 9.17
CA ILE A 294 50.84 37.59 8.83
C ILE A 294 50.27 36.55 9.79
N ILE A 295 50.27 36.83 11.10
CA ILE A 295 49.70 35.92 12.10
C ILE A 295 48.20 35.74 11.88
N ALA A 296 47.46 36.83 11.69
CA ALA A 296 46.01 36.77 11.41
C ALA A 296 45.70 36.00 10.12
N ARG A 297 46.48 36.23 9.06
CA ARG A 297 46.33 35.54 7.77
C ARG A 297 46.64 34.05 7.90
N ARG A 298 47.69 33.68 8.64
CA ARG A 298 48.02 32.27 8.90
C ARG A 298 46.90 31.57 9.67
N ASN A 299 46.35 32.21 10.70
CA ASN A 299 45.22 31.68 11.47
C ASN A 299 43.97 31.52 10.60
N TYR A 300 43.65 32.51 9.77
CA TYR A 300 42.53 32.43 8.82
C TYR A 300 42.70 31.30 7.81
N LEU A 301 43.89 31.18 7.20
CA LEU A 301 44.18 30.13 6.22
C LEU A 301 44.15 28.73 6.83
N SER A 302 44.69 28.57 8.06
CA SER A 302 44.59 27.32 8.81
C SER A 302 43.13 26.93 9.08
N ARG A 303 42.29 27.90 9.47
CA ARG A 303 40.86 27.65 9.71
C ARG A 303 40.09 27.36 8.41
N LEU A 304 40.43 28.02 7.32
CA LEU A 304 39.87 27.74 6.00
C LEU A 304 40.26 26.33 5.52
N GLN A 305 41.52 25.94 5.72
CA GLN A 305 42.00 24.60 5.38
C GLN A 305 41.30 23.54 6.22
N TYR A 306 41.15 23.77 7.53
CA TYR A 306 40.37 22.90 8.42
C TYR A 306 38.94 22.66 7.89
N PHE A 307 38.22 23.71 7.46
CA PHE A 307 36.88 23.54 6.90
C PHE A 307 36.86 22.87 5.52
N ARG A 308 37.92 23.04 4.72
CA ARG A 308 38.07 22.34 3.43
C ARG A 308 38.33 20.86 3.62
N ASP A 309 39.21 20.50 4.54
CA ASP A 309 39.55 19.12 4.86
C ASP A 309 38.33 18.38 5.43
N HIS A 310 37.51 19.06 6.24
CA HIS A 310 36.28 18.50 6.84
C HIS A 310 35.00 18.74 6.01
N LYS A 311 35.10 19.07 4.72
CA LYS A 311 33.94 19.40 3.89
C LYS A 311 32.92 18.25 3.83
N ASN A 312 33.39 17.00 3.77
CA ASN A 312 32.53 15.83 3.67
C ASN A 312 31.73 15.58 4.95
N GLU A 313 32.37 15.77 6.11
CA GLU A 313 31.77 15.69 7.44
C GLU A 313 30.73 16.79 7.62
N ILE A 314 31.05 18.03 7.21
CA ILE A 314 30.12 19.16 7.24
C ILE A 314 28.91 18.88 6.36
N VAL A 315 29.10 18.35 5.14
CA VAL A 315 27.99 17.97 4.24
C VAL A 315 27.12 16.87 4.86
N LYS A 316 27.72 15.88 5.54
CA LYS A 316 26.97 14.84 6.29
C LYS A 316 26.16 15.43 7.44
N ILE A 317 26.75 16.34 8.23
CA ILE A 317 26.04 17.02 9.32
C ILE A 317 24.92 17.89 8.76
N GLN A 318 25.18 18.65 7.70
CA GLN A 318 24.19 19.46 7.01
C GLN A 318 23.07 18.61 6.42
N SER A 319 23.36 17.45 5.84
CA SER A 319 22.34 16.55 5.29
C SER A 319 21.47 15.94 6.39
N LEU A 320 22.06 15.55 7.53
CA LEU A 320 21.32 15.08 8.71
C LEU A 320 20.43 16.20 9.30
N LEU A 321 20.96 17.41 9.43
CA LEU A 321 20.18 18.56 9.92
C LEU A 321 19.06 18.93 8.95
N ARG A 322 19.31 18.92 7.62
CA ARG A 322 18.28 19.11 6.60
C ARG A 322 17.22 18.02 6.67
N ALA A 323 17.62 16.76 6.86
CA ALA A 323 16.70 15.63 7.00
C ALA A 323 15.87 15.72 8.29
N SER A 324 16.48 16.10 9.42
CA SER A 324 15.77 16.35 10.68
C SER A 324 14.74 17.46 10.51
N LYS A 325 15.14 18.60 9.95
CA LYS A 325 14.26 19.72 9.67
C LYS A 325 13.10 19.33 8.75
N ALA A 326 13.36 18.56 7.69
CA ALA A 326 12.33 18.06 6.79
C ALA A 326 11.35 17.10 7.47
N ARG A 327 11.83 16.24 8.38
CA ARG A 327 10.96 15.35 9.20
C ARG A 327 10.12 16.15 10.19
N ASP A 328 10.68 17.18 10.81
CA ASP A 328 9.94 18.04 11.73
C ASP A 328 8.89 18.88 10.98
N ASP A 329 9.23 19.41 9.80
CA ASP A 329 8.27 20.06 8.91
C ASP A 329 7.12 19.08 8.53
N TYR A 330 7.44 17.83 8.20
CA TYR A 330 6.43 16.80 7.89
C TYR A 330 5.56 16.42 9.10
N LYS A 331 6.16 16.21 10.27
CA LYS A 331 5.42 15.95 11.53
C LYS A 331 4.49 17.10 11.86
N THR A 332 4.94 18.34 11.64
CA THR A 332 4.13 19.53 11.85
C THR A 332 2.95 19.57 10.88
N LEU A 333 3.13 19.18 9.61
CA LEU A 333 2.04 19.10 8.64
C LEU A 333 1.00 18.02 8.98
N VAL A 334 1.44 16.85 9.45
CA VAL A 334 0.56 15.71 9.71
C VAL A 334 -0.14 15.82 11.07
N GLY A 335 0.60 16.23 12.10
CA GLY A 335 0.14 16.19 13.50
C GLY A 335 -0.41 17.50 14.06
N SER A 336 -0.13 18.65 13.43
CA SER A 336 -0.71 19.93 13.88
C SER A 336 -2.08 20.16 13.23
N GLU A 337 -3.05 20.62 14.03
CA GLU A 337 -4.32 21.13 13.50
C GLU A 337 -4.14 22.42 12.70
N ASN A 338 -3.12 23.22 13.05
CA ASN A 338 -2.81 24.51 12.45
C ASN A 338 -1.34 24.56 11.95
N PRO A 339 -1.03 23.98 10.77
CA PRO A 339 0.32 24.02 10.24
C PRO A 339 0.68 25.43 9.72
N PRO A 340 1.91 25.91 9.97
CA PRO A 340 2.33 27.23 9.50
C PRO A 340 2.51 27.26 7.97
N LEU A 341 2.27 28.42 7.37
CA LEU A 341 2.35 28.65 5.92
C LEU A 341 3.70 28.25 5.30
N THR A 342 4.79 28.44 6.06
CA THR A 342 6.15 28.06 5.65
C THR A 342 6.32 26.55 5.47
N VAL A 343 5.61 25.74 6.26
CA VAL A 343 5.56 24.28 6.13
C VAL A 343 4.68 23.90 4.95
N ILE A 344 3.47 24.48 4.85
CA ILE A 344 2.54 24.22 3.74
C ILE A 344 3.23 24.47 2.40
N ARG A 345 3.90 25.62 2.22
CA ARG A 345 4.63 25.99 0.99
C ARG A 345 5.62 24.92 0.55
N LYS A 346 6.38 24.34 1.49
CA LYS A 346 7.35 23.29 1.18
C LYS A 346 6.70 22.05 0.59
N PHE A 347 5.43 21.78 0.89
CA PHE A 347 4.71 20.58 0.46
C PHE A 347 3.63 20.83 -0.59
N VAL A 348 3.44 22.08 -1.05
CA VAL A 348 2.45 22.45 -2.08
C VAL A 348 2.64 21.66 -3.38
N TYR A 349 3.87 21.32 -3.75
CA TYR A 349 4.16 20.52 -4.94
C TYR A 349 3.50 19.13 -4.92
N LEU A 350 3.11 18.60 -3.75
CA LEU A 350 2.43 17.30 -3.63
C LEU A 350 1.01 17.34 -4.19
N LEU A 351 0.40 18.53 -4.29
CA LEU A 351 -0.91 18.76 -4.90
C LEU A 351 -0.85 18.76 -6.43
N ASP A 352 0.34 18.88 -7.03
CA ASP A 352 0.47 18.80 -8.49
C ASP A 352 0.01 17.42 -8.95
N GLN A 353 -1.00 17.41 -9.83
CA GLN A 353 -1.42 16.19 -10.50
C GLN A 353 -0.35 15.81 -11.52
N SER A 354 0.16 14.59 -11.40
CA SER A 354 1.10 14.07 -12.39
C SER A 354 0.35 13.62 -13.64
N ASP A 355 1.02 13.60 -14.80
CA ASP A 355 0.46 13.05 -16.04
C ASP A 355 -0.04 11.61 -15.85
N LEU A 356 0.62 10.86 -14.96
CA LEU A 356 0.20 9.51 -14.56
C LEU A 356 -1.14 9.54 -13.79
N ASP A 357 -1.33 10.49 -12.87
CA ASP A 357 -2.60 10.62 -12.12
C ASP A 357 -3.76 10.90 -13.09
N PHE A 358 -3.53 11.72 -14.11
CA PHE A 358 -4.52 12.04 -15.15
C PHE A 358 -4.82 10.82 -16.03
N GLN A 359 -3.80 10.10 -16.47
CA GLN A 359 -3.97 8.87 -17.25
C GLN A 359 -4.74 7.80 -16.45
N GLU A 360 -4.42 7.63 -15.16
CA GLU A 360 -5.15 6.73 -14.26
C GLU A 360 -6.63 7.15 -14.13
N GLU A 361 -6.93 8.46 -14.11
CA GLU A 361 -8.31 8.97 -14.03
C GLU A 361 -9.10 8.74 -15.32
N LEU A 362 -8.48 8.95 -16.48
CA LEU A 362 -9.06 8.61 -17.78
C LEU A 362 -9.33 7.11 -17.91
N GLU A 363 -8.38 6.28 -17.50
CA GLU A 363 -8.53 4.83 -17.56
C GLU A 363 -9.63 4.34 -16.62
N VAL A 364 -9.74 4.92 -15.42
CA VAL A 364 -10.87 4.68 -14.51
C VAL A 364 -12.19 5.05 -15.17
N ALA A 365 -12.29 6.22 -15.81
CA ALA A 365 -13.51 6.64 -16.51
C ALA A 365 -13.87 5.67 -17.67
N ARG A 366 -12.88 5.27 -18.48
CA ARG A 366 -13.04 4.32 -19.58
C ARG A 366 -13.51 2.95 -19.09
N LEU A 367 -12.83 2.40 -18.08
CA LEU A 367 -13.16 1.10 -17.49
C LEU A 367 -14.54 1.10 -16.82
N ARG A 368 -14.96 2.22 -16.20
CA ARG A 368 -16.32 2.35 -15.64
C ARG A 368 -17.39 2.16 -16.73
N GLY A 369 -17.24 2.86 -17.86
CA GLY A 369 -18.14 2.68 -19.01
C GLY A 369 -18.18 1.23 -19.47
N GLU A 370 -17.02 0.60 -19.65
CA GLU A 370 -16.91 -0.80 -20.09
C GLU A 370 -17.53 -1.79 -19.09
N VAL A 371 -17.38 -1.56 -17.79
CA VAL A 371 -17.99 -2.41 -16.74
C VAL A 371 -19.51 -2.31 -16.78
N VAL A 372 -20.08 -1.11 -16.90
CA VAL A 372 -21.54 -0.91 -16.95
C VAL A 372 -22.14 -1.60 -18.17
N THR A 373 -21.54 -1.44 -19.35
CA THR A 373 -22.02 -2.08 -20.59
C THR A 373 -21.92 -3.60 -20.49
N LYS A 374 -20.84 -4.15 -19.93
CA LYS A 374 -20.69 -5.59 -19.71
C LYS A 374 -21.68 -6.15 -18.68
N ILE A 375 -21.96 -5.45 -17.58
CA ILE A 375 -22.98 -5.87 -16.59
C ILE A 375 -24.33 -6.05 -17.28
N ARG A 376 -24.75 -5.07 -18.08
CA ARG A 376 -26.02 -5.11 -18.81
C ARG A 376 -26.06 -6.20 -19.86
N GLY A 377 -25.01 -6.32 -20.66
CA GLY A 377 -24.87 -7.37 -21.67
C GLY A 377 -25.05 -8.76 -21.03
N ASN A 378 -24.39 -9.00 -19.90
CA ASN A 378 -24.51 -10.25 -19.17
C ASN A 378 -25.91 -10.47 -18.59
N GLN A 379 -26.54 -9.46 -18.00
CA GLN A 379 -27.92 -9.60 -17.49
C GLN A 379 -28.92 -9.91 -18.61
N GLN A 380 -28.72 -9.35 -19.81
CA GLN A 380 -29.58 -9.65 -20.95
C GLN A 380 -29.36 -11.07 -21.46
N LEU A 381 -28.10 -11.51 -21.58
CA LEU A 381 -27.75 -12.89 -21.96
C LEU A 381 -28.35 -13.89 -20.98
N GLU A 382 -28.28 -13.62 -19.68
CA GLU A 382 -28.87 -14.44 -18.63
C GLU A 382 -30.39 -14.57 -18.75
N LYS A 383 -31.10 -13.45 -19.02
CA LYS A 383 -32.55 -13.48 -19.26
C LYS A 383 -32.89 -14.29 -20.50
N ASP A 384 -32.15 -14.11 -21.60
CA ASP A 384 -32.37 -14.80 -22.86
C ASP A 384 -32.09 -16.31 -22.72
N LEU A 385 -31.06 -16.69 -21.96
CA LEU A 385 -30.73 -18.08 -21.63
C LEU A 385 -31.81 -18.74 -20.76
N ASN A 386 -32.25 -18.09 -19.69
CA ASN A 386 -33.34 -18.60 -18.84
C ASN A 386 -34.63 -18.84 -19.64
N LEU A 387 -34.97 -17.96 -20.58
CA LEU A 387 -36.10 -18.17 -21.49
C LEU A 387 -35.90 -19.37 -22.41
N MET A 388 -34.67 -19.58 -22.88
CA MET A 388 -34.33 -20.74 -23.70
C MET A 388 -34.41 -22.05 -22.90
N ASP A 389 -33.94 -22.06 -21.65
CA ASP A 389 -34.10 -23.18 -20.72
C ASP A 389 -35.56 -23.53 -20.46
N ILE A 390 -36.40 -22.53 -20.15
CA ILE A 390 -37.83 -22.74 -19.94
C ILE A 390 -38.46 -23.34 -21.21
N LYS A 391 -38.12 -22.81 -22.40
CA LYS A 391 -38.64 -23.32 -23.67
C LYS A 391 -38.16 -24.72 -23.99
N ILE A 392 -36.90 -25.06 -23.73
CA ILE A 392 -36.36 -26.41 -23.88
C ILE A 392 -37.02 -27.36 -22.89
N GLY A 393 -37.17 -26.96 -21.62
CA GLY A 393 -37.89 -27.75 -20.61
C GLY A 393 -39.37 -27.98 -20.98
N LEU A 394 -40.03 -27.00 -21.57
CA LEU A 394 -41.40 -27.14 -22.08
C LEU A 394 -41.48 -28.00 -23.35
N LEU A 395 -40.44 -27.98 -24.19
CA LEU A 395 -40.32 -28.87 -25.35
C LEU A 395 -40.09 -30.32 -24.91
N VAL A 396 -39.24 -30.58 -23.92
CA VAL A 396 -39.05 -31.90 -23.30
C VAL A 396 -40.36 -32.40 -22.66
N LYS A 397 -41.12 -31.50 -22.02
CA LYS A 397 -42.47 -31.80 -21.51
C LYS A 397 -43.58 -31.82 -22.59
N ASN A 398 -43.21 -31.78 -23.87
CA ASN A 398 -44.11 -31.83 -25.04
C ASN A 398 -45.23 -30.77 -25.08
N ARG A 399 -45.02 -29.59 -24.47
CA ARG A 399 -46.03 -28.51 -24.38
C ARG A 399 -45.85 -27.37 -25.40
N ILE A 400 -44.76 -27.36 -26.16
CA ILE A 400 -44.42 -26.32 -27.17
C ILE A 400 -43.85 -26.98 -28.44
N THR A 401 -44.05 -26.37 -29.61
CA THR A 401 -43.49 -26.85 -30.89
C THR A 401 -42.01 -26.49 -31.05
N LEU A 402 -41.25 -27.32 -31.77
CA LEU A 402 -39.81 -27.08 -32.00
C LEU A 402 -39.54 -25.77 -32.76
N GLU A 403 -40.50 -25.28 -33.54
CA GLU A 403 -40.41 -24.01 -34.28
C GLU A 403 -40.32 -22.79 -33.34
N ASP A 404 -41.00 -22.81 -32.18
CA ASP A 404 -40.97 -21.72 -31.19
C ASP A 404 -39.63 -21.64 -30.45
N VAL A 405 -38.90 -22.76 -30.38
CA VAL A 405 -37.54 -22.82 -29.83
C VAL A 405 -36.52 -22.36 -30.90
N ILE A 406 -36.74 -22.69 -32.17
CA ILE A 406 -35.88 -22.26 -33.30
C ILE A 406 -35.98 -20.75 -33.58
N SER A 407 -37.18 -20.16 -33.46
CA SER A 407 -37.38 -18.72 -33.64
C SER A 407 -36.67 -17.89 -32.57
N HIS A 408 -36.60 -18.40 -31.33
CA HIS A 408 -35.84 -17.77 -30.25
C HIS A 408 -34.33 -17.93 -30.45
N ARG A 409 -33.89 -19.12 -30.87
CA ARG A 409 -32.51 -19.44 -31.21
C ARG A 409 -31.94 -18.55 -32.31
N THR A 410 -32.69 -18.30 -33.38
CA THR A 410 -32.25 -17.44 -34.49
C THR A 410 -32.10 -15.97 -34.08
N LYS A 411 -32.92 -15.49 -33.14
CA LYS A 411 -32.75 -14.15 -32.53
C LYS A 411 -31.47 -14.07 -31.68
N LEU A 412 -31.19 -15.12 -30.91
CA LEU A 412 -30.03 -15.19 -30.02
C LEU A 412 -28.70 -15.29 -30.80
N ASN A 413 -28.66 -16.09 -31.88
CA ASN A 413 -27.50 -16.19 -32.77
C ASN A 413 -27.25 -14.92 -33.61
N LYS A 414 -28.27 -14.11 -33.92
CA LYS A 414 -28.08 -12.80 -34.57
C LYS A 414 -27.36 -11.80 -33.66
N LYS A 415 -27.64 -11.83 -32.35
CA LYS A 415 -26.93 -10.99 -31.35
C LYS A 415 -25.45 -11.36 -31.21
N LYS A 416 -25.14 -12.66 -31.32
CA LYS A 416 -23.78 -13.24 -31.23
C LYS A 416 -22.79 -12.72 -32.29
N GLY A 417 -23.28 -12.33 -33.47
CA GLY A 417 -22.43 -11.99 -34.62
C GLY A 417 -22.40 -10.51 -35.02
N GLY A 418 -23.28 -9.66 -34.46
CA GLY A 418 -23.50 -8.31 -34.98
C GLY A 418 -23.33 -7.15 -34.01
N GLU A 419 -23.41 -7.36 -32.69
CA GLU A 419 -23.55 -6.23 -31.75
C GLU A 419 -22.23 -5.70 -31.18
N MET A 420 -21.11 -6.45 -31.25
CA MET A 420 -19.81 -5.96 -30.76
C MET A 420 -19.06 -5.05 -31.76
N GLN A 421 -19.42 -5.06 -33.06
CA GLN A 421 -18.73 -4.27 -34.09
C GLN A 421 -19.46 -2.97 -34.48
N VAL A 422 -20.75 -2.82 -34.19
CA VAL A 422 -21.51 -1.59 -34.51
C VAL A 422 -21.24 -0.47 -33.48
N LEU A 423 -20.83 -0.81 -32.26
CA LEU A 423 -20.52 0.18 -31.22
C LEU A 423 -19.27 1.03 -31.52
N ASN A 424 -18.26 0.47 -32.22
CA ASN A 424 -17.03 1.21 -32.55
C ASN A 424 -17.18 2.20 -33.72
N ASN A 425 -18.23 2.08 -34.55
CA ASN A 425 -18.42 2.95 -35.72
C ASN A 425 -19.37 4.13 -35.45
N ILE A 426 -19.98 4.22 -34.28
CA ILE A 426 -20.87 5.34 -33.90
C ILE A 426 -20.14 6.42 -33.11
N ASP A 427 -18.92 6.18 -32.61
CA ASP A 427 -18.07 7.24 -32.01
C ASP A 427 -17.74 8.38 -33.01
N ASN A 428 -17.90 8.13 -34.32
CA ASN A 428 -17.79 9.16 -35.36
C ASN A 428 -19.14 9.69 -35.90
N GLN A 429 -20.28 9.19 -35.40
CA GLN A 429 -21.63 9.67 -35.73
C GLN A 429 -22.48 10.05 -34.51
N GLY A 430 -21.88 10.11 -33.31
CA GLY A 430 -22.55 10.58 -32.11
C GLY A 430 -22.82 12.09 -32.17
N ILE A 431 -24.11 12.48 -32.16
CA ILE A 431 -24.63 13.72 -31.54
C ILE A 431 -24.14 15.06 -32.18
N LYS A 432 -23.26 15.04 -33.19
CA LYS A 432 -22.77 16.24 -33.87
C LYS A 432 -23.81 16.94 -34.76
N SER A 433 -24.99 16.35 -34.96
CA SER A 433 -26.11 16.92 -35.73
C SER A 433 -27.40 17.20 -34.92
N LEU A 434 -27.32 17.30 -33.59
CA LEU A 434 -28.50 17.66 -32.78
C LEU A 434 -28.81 19.17 -32.89
N SER A 435 -30.08 19.50 -33.14
CA SER A 435 -30.61 20.86 -33.11
C SER A 435 -30.39 21.52 -31.74
N LYS A 436 -30.30 22.85 -31.69
CA LYS A 436 -30.09 23.63 -30.44
C LYS A 436 -31.09 23.27 -29.34
N GLU A 437 -32.33 22.97 -29.73
CA GLU A 437 -33.41 22.57 -28.84
C GLU A 437 -33.17 21.20 -28.19
N ARG A 438 -32.71 20.20 -28.96
CA ARG A 438 -32.42 18.85 -28.46
C ARG A 438 -31.21 18.80 -27.52
N ARG A 439 -30.20 19.64 -27.74
CA ARG A 439 -29.09 19.80 -26.79
C ARG A 439 -29.59 20.33 -25.45
N LYS A 440 -30.47 21.33 -25.46
CA LYS A 440 -31.10 21.88 -24.26
C LYS A 440 -31.95 20.82 -23.53
N THR A 441 -32.70 19.99 -24.25
CA THR A 441 -33.45 18.88 -23.66
C THR A 441 -32.54 17.86 -22.98
N LEU A 442 -31.44 17.46 -23.63
CA LEU A 442 -30.44 16.55 -23.04
C LEU A 442 -29.75 17.15 -21.81
N GLU A 443 -29.39 18.43 -21.84
CA GLU A 443 -28.87 19.16 -20.68
C GLU A 443 -29.89 19.18 -19.53
N THR A 444 -31.18 19.32 -19.83
CA THR A 444 -32.24 19.31 -18.81
C THR A 444 -32.40 17.89 -18.20
N TYR A 445 -32.29 16.83 -19.00
CA TYR A 445 -32.22 15.45 -18.48
C TYR A 445 -30.97 15.18 -17.63
N GLN A 446 -29.81 15.73 -18.01
CA GLN A 446 -28.60 15.67 -17.18
C GLN A 446 -28.83 16.31 -15.80
N GLN A 447 -29.52 17.45 -15.76
CA GLN A 447 -29.89 18.14 -14.52
C GLN A 447 -30.91 17.34 -13.70
N LEU A 448 -31.91 16.76 -14.36
CA LEU A 448 -32.91 15.91 -13.71
C LEU A 448 -32.26 14.70 -13.02
N PHE A 449 -31.44 13.94 -13.74
CA PHE A 449 -30.81 12.75 -13.15
C PHE A 449 -29.80 13.10 -12.06
N TYR A 450 -29.09 14.23 -12.17
CA TYR A 450 -28.26 14.74 -11.08
C TYR A 450 -29.07 15.05 -9.82
N LEU A 451 -30.23 15.69 -9.97
CA LEU A 451 -31.13 16.00 -8.87
C LEU A 451 -31.65 14.71 -8.19
N LEU A 452 -32.04 13.71 -8.98
CA LEU A 452 -32.52 12.42 -8.47
C LEU A 452 -31.44 11.62 -7.73
N GLN A 453 -30.18 11.73 -8.15
CA GLN A 453 -29.05 11.11 -7.42
C GLN A 453 -28.72 11.79 -6.09
N THR A 454 -28.79 13.13 -6.06
CA THR A 454 -28.32 13.93 -4.91
C THR A 454 -29.39 14.08 -3.83
N LYS A 455 -30.67 14.10 -4.21
CA LYS A 455 -31.82 14.17 -3.30
C LYS A 455 -32.57 12.83 -3.26
N PRO A 456 -32.22 11.92 -2.32
CA PRO A 456 -32.79 10.58 -2.25
C PRO A 456 -34.29 10.56 -1.91
N SER A 457 -34.83 11.65 -1.34
CA SER A 457 -36.24 11.75 -0.97
C SER A 457 -37.19 11.54 -2.15
N TYR A 458 -36.83 12.00 -3.35
CA TYR A 458 -37.70 11.85 -4.52
C TYR A 458 -37.82 10.38 -4.94
N LEU A 459 -36.68 9.70 -5.09
CA LEU A 459 -36.65 8.30 -5.47
C LEU A 459 -37.20 7.39 -4.35
N ALA A 460 -36.96 7.72 -3.08
CA ALA A 460 -37.53 6.98 -1.95
C ALA A 460 -39.08 7.02 -1.97
N LYS A 461 -39.66 8.20 -2.19
CA LYS A 461 -41.12 8.34 -2.33
C LYS A 461 -41.64 7.63 -3.57
N LEU A 462 -40.94 7.72 -4.71
CA LEU A 462 -41.30 7.02 -5.94
C LEU A 462 -41.32 5.49 -5.72
N ILE A 463 -40.30 4.92 -5.08
CA ILE A 463 -40.24 3.48 -4.74
C ILE A 463 -41.46 3.05 -3.92
N PHE A 464 -41.96 3.93 -3.04
CA PHE A 464 -43.09 3.60 -2.18
C PHE A 464 -44.44 3.59 -2.89
N GLN A 465 -44.64 4.45 -3.90
CA GLN A 465 -45.87 4.56 -4.69
C GLN A 465 -46.08 3.40 -5.68
N MET A 466 -45.07 2.55 -5.82
CA MET A 466 -45.08 1.48 -6.81
C MET A 466 -45.91 0.25 -6.37
N PRO A 467 -46.68 -0.36 -7.29
CA PRO A 467 -47.45 -1.56 -7.02
C PRO A 467 -46.57 -2.81 -6.87
N GLN A 468 -46.81 -3.60 -5.82
CA GLN A 468 -46.01 -4.76 -5.41
C GLN A 468 -45.87 -5.88 -6.48
N ASN A 469 -46.82 -5.99 -7.41
CA ASN A 469 -46.89 -7.11 -8.38
C ASN A 469 -46.29 -6.81 -9.77
N LYS A 470 -46.02 -5.54 -10.12
CA LYS A 470 -45.51 -5.16 -11.46
C LYS A 470 -44.14 -4.45 -11.44
N SER A 471 -43.60 -4.08 -10.28
CA SER A 471 -42.61 -2.99 -10.20
C SER A 471 -41.16 -3.38 -9.87
N THR A 472 -40.85 -4.51 -9.21
CA THR A 472 -39.49 -4.68 -8.68
C THR A 472 -38.41 -4.83 -9.75
N LYS A 473 -38.66 -5.56 -10.85
CA LYS A 473 -37.64 -5.75 -11.90
C LYS A 473 -37.29 -4.46 -12.64
N PHE A 474 -38.30 -3.65 -12.94
CA PHE A 474 -38.10 -2.41 -13.68
C PHE A 474 -37.47 -1.33 -12.78
N MET A 475 -37.95 -1.19 -11.54
CA MET A 475 -37.35 -0.28 -10.57
C MET A 475 -35.92 -0.65 -10.22
N ASP A 476 -35.61 -1.95 -10.09
CA ASP A 476 -34.23 -2.41 -9.93
C ASP A 476 -33.36 -1.93 -11.12
N THR A 477 -33.85 -2.10 -12.35
CA THR A 477 -33.12 -1.65 -13.55
C THR A 477 -32.95 -0.13 -13.59
N VAL A 478 -34.00 0.66 -13.40
CA VAL A 478 -33.91 2.13 -13.46
C VAL A 478 -33.10 2.70 -12.31
N ILE A 479 -33.34 2.29 -11.07
CA ILE A 479 -32.59 2.80 -9.92
C ILE A 479 -31.13 2.39 -10.04
N PHE A 480 -30.81 1.13 -10.35
CA PHE A 480 -29.40 0.75 -10.48
C PHE A 480 -28.75 1.41 -11.70
N THR A 481 -29.43 1.58 -12.82
CA THR A 481 -28.92 2.36 -13.96
C THR A 481 -28.64 3.82 -13.57
N LEU A 482 -29.56 4.49 -12.88
CA LEU A 482 -29.37 5.88 -12.44
C LEU A 482 -28.15 6.04 -11.54
N TYR A 483 -27.76 5.00 -10.79
CA TYR A 483 -26.55 5.00 -9.97
C TYR A 483 -25.42 4.16 -10.60
N ASN A 484 -25.44 3.88 -11.91
CA ASN A 484 -24.46 3.06 -12.63
C ASN A 484 -24.05 1.76 -11.90
N TYR A 485 -25.00 1.07 -11.27
CA TYR A 485 -24.80 -0.14 -10.48
C TYR A 485 -23.77 0.04 -9.34
N ALA A 486 -23.63 1.28 -8.84
CA ALA A 486 -22.62 1.69 -7.88
C ALA A 486 -21.21 1.29 -8.31
N SER A 487 -20.87 1.55 -9.56
CA SER A 487 -19.53 1.30 -10.11
C SER A 487 -18.45 2.06 -9.35
N ASN A 488 -18.78 3.27 -8.90
CA ASN A 488 -17.90 4.17 -8.17
C ASN A 488 -18.32 4.32 -6.70
N GLN A 489 -17.36 4.69 -5.86
CA GLN A 489 -17.53 5.06 -4.46
C GLN A 489 -18.59 6.17 -4.26
N ARG A 490 -18.63 7.17 -5.14
CA ARG A 490 -19.66 8.22 -5.13
C ARG A 490 -21.06 7.64 -5.28
N GLU A 491 -21.25 6.83 -6.31
CA GLU A 491 -22.55 6.25 -6.64
C GLU A 491 -23.00 5.26 -5.56
N GLU A 492 -22.05 4.50 -5.00
CA GLU A 492 -22.28 3.63 -3.86
C GLU A 492 -22.74 4.42 -2.63
N TYR A 493 -22.06 5.53 -2.31
CA TYR A 493 -22.44 6.40 -1.20
C TYR A 493 -23.86 6.97 -1.39
N LEU A 494 -24.17 7.50 -2.58
CA LEU A 494 -25.49 8.09 -2.86
C LEU A 494 -26.59 7.01 -2.89
N LEU A 495 -26.31 5.84 -3.46
CA LEU A 495 -27.25 4.70 -3.46
C LEU A 495 -27.51 4.18 -2.04
N LEU A 496 -26.50 4.13 -1.18
CA LEU A 496 -26.68 3.78 0.23
C LEU A 496 -27.50 4.82 0.99
N LYS A 497 -27.34 6.10 0.66
CA LYS A 497 -28.17 7.17 1.21
C LYS A 497 -29.63 7.05 0.75
N LEU A 498 -29.86 6.65 -0.51
CA LEU A 498 -31.18 6.31 -1.01
C LEU A 498 -31.78 5.13 -0.25
N PHE A 499 -31.04 4.02 -0.09
CA PHE A 499 -31.51 2.86 0.66
C PHE A 499 -31.83 3.19 2.12
N LYS A 500 -30.99 3.98 2.80
CA LYS A 500 -31.28 4.49 4.15
C LYS A 500 -32.61 5.24 4.18
N THR A 501 -32.74 6.27 3.35
CA THR A 501 -33.93 7.14 3.32
C THR A 501 -35.20 6.34 2.98
N ALA A 502 -35.11 5.45 1.99
CA ALA A 502 -36.22 4.60 1.58
C ALA A 502 -36.61 3.58 2.66
N LEU A 503 -35.63 3.01 3.38
CA LEU A 503 -35.89 2.04 4.44
C LEU A 503 -36.50 2.71 5.68
N GLU A 504 -36.00 3.88 6.07
CA GLU A 504 -36.57 4.69 7.15
C GLU A 504 -38.04 5.03 6.86
N GLU A 505 -38.34 5.44 5.62
CA GLU A 505 -39.71 5.73 5.17
C GLU A 505 -40.58 4.46 5.13
N GLU A 506 -40.05 3.33 4.66
CA GLU A 506 -40.78 2.05 4.64
C GLU A 506 -41.12 1.57 6.06
N ILE A 507 -40.20 1.66 7.01
CA ILE A 507 -40.43 1.29 8.41
C ILE A 507 -41.43 2.24 9.06
N LYS A 508 -41.29 3.54 8.84
CA LYS A 508 -42.18 4.56 9.42
C LYS A 508 -43.62 4.41 8.92
N SER A 509 -43.81 4.12 7.64
CA SER A 509 -45.12 4.23 6.99
C SER A 509 -45.83 2.89 6.68
N LYS A 510 -45.13 1.75 6.63
CA LYS A 510 -45.71 0.43 6.29
C LYS A 510 -45.64 -0.65 7.38
N VAL A 511 -44.76 -0.50 8.36
CA VAL A 511 -44.52 -1.55 9.37
C VAL A 511 -45.32 -1.24 10.63
N ASP A 512 -46.43 -1.95 10.88
CA ASP A 512 -47.26 -1.72 12.06
C ASP A 512 -46.80 -2.57 13.25
N GLN A 513 -46.28 -3.77 12.97
CA GLN A 513 -45.67 -4.66 13.95
C GLN A 513 -44.26 -5.07 13.57
N VAL A 514 -43.44 -5.34 14.57
CA VAL A 514 -42.03 -5.78 14.42
C VAL A 514 -41.92 -7.04 13.53
N GLN A 515 -42.93 -7.92 13.55
CA GLN A 515 -42.93 -9.16 12.77
C GLN A 515 -43.29 -8.98 11.28
N ASP A 516 -43.89 -7.85 10.88
CA ASP A 516 -44.34 -7.60 9.51
C ASP A 516 -43.18 -7.53 8.51
N ILE A 517 -41.98 -7.18 8.98
CA ILE A 517 -40.75 -7.16 8.17
C ILE A 517 -40.31 -8.61 7.82
N VAL A 518 -40.59 -9.55 8.72
CA VAL A 518 -40.24 -10.96 8.56
C VAL A 518 -41.23 -11.67 7.66
N THR A 519 -42.53 -11.45 7.86
CA THR A 519 -43.63 -12.09 7.12
C THR A 519 -43.96 -11.41 5.80
N GLY A 520 -43.71 -10.10 5.68
CA GLY A 520 -44.02 -9.30 4.50
C GLY A 520 -42.99 -9.40 3.37
N ASN A 521 -43.27 -8.68 2.29
CA ASN A 521 -42.36 -8.49 1.15
C ASN A 521 -41.89 -7.02 1.08
N PRO A 522 -41.06 -6.57 2.04
CA PRO A 522 -40.53 -5.21 2.04
C PRO A 522 -39.75 -4.94 0.75
N THR A 523 -40.14 -3.87 0.06
CA THR A 523 -39.63 -3.54 -1.29
C THR A 523 -38.17 -3.11 -1.19
N VAL A 524 -37.84 -2.26 -0.22
CA VAL A 524 -36.48 -1.72 -0.07
C VAL A 524 -35.50 -2.81 0.33
N ILE A 525 -35.88 -3.69 1.26
CA ILE A 525 -35.05 -4.84 1.65
C ILE A 525 -34.78 -5.77 0.46
N LYS A 526 -35.79 -6.04 -0.39
CA LYS A 526 -35.60 -6.85 -1.60
C LYS A 526 -34.63 -6.18 -2.58
N MET A 527 -34.76 -4.87 -2.80
CA MET A 527 -33.85 -4.10 -3.65
C MET A 527 -32.41 -4.15 -3.11
N VAL A 528 -32.21 -3.95 -1.80
CA VAL A 528 -30.88 -4.02 -1.17
C VAL A 528 -30.25 -5.40 -1.32
N VAL A 529 -31.02 -6.46 -1.10
CA VAL A 529 -30.55 -7.84 -1.26
C VAL A 529 -30.21 -8.15 -2.72
N ASN A 530 -31.06 -7.74 -3.68
CA ASN A 530 -30.81 -7.92 -5.10
C ASN A 530 -29.53 -7.18 -5.55
N PHE A 531 -29.35 -5.94 -5.10
CA PHE A 531 -28.14 -5.15 -5.39
C PHE A 531 -26.87 -5.85 -4.86
N ASN A 532 -26.88 -6.30 -3.61
CA ASN A 532 -25.74 -7.00 -3.00
C ASN A 532 -25.54 -8.43 -3.54
N ARG A 533 -26.49 -8.99 -4.28
CA ARG A 533 -26.36 -10.26 -5.00
C ARG A 533 -25.89 -10.11 -6.44
N GLY A 534 -25.91 -8.91 -7.00
CA GLY A 534 -25.37 -8.63 -8.32
C GLY A 534 -23.86 -8.83 -8.40
N ALA A 535 -23.28 -8.57 -9.58
CA ALA A 535 -21.88 -8.86 -9.91
C ALA A 535 -20.84 -8.38 -8.86
N ARG A 536 -21.12 -7.31 -8.11
CA ARG A 536 -20.23 -6.75 -7.07
C ARG A 536 -20.21 -7.56 -5.77
N GLY A 537 -21.34 -8.09 -5.31
CA GLY A 537 -21.44 -8.81 -4.03
C GLY A 537 -21.52 -10.33 -4.16
N GLN A 538 -21.74 -10.84 -5.38
CA GLN A 538 -21.67 -12.26 -5.70
C GLN A 538 -20.29 -12.87 -5.39
N ASN A 539 -19.21 -12.13 -5.64
CA ASN A 539 -17.84 -12.59 -5.36
C ASN A 539 -17.62 -12.87 -3.85
N THR A 540 -18.20 -12.03 -2.98
CA THR A 540 -18.15 -12.25 -1.52
C THR A 540 -18.85 -13.55 -1.13
N LEU A 541 -20.10 -13.75 -1.56
CA LEU A 541 -20.86 -14.96 -1.24
C LEU A 541 -20.20 -16.22 -1.80
N ARG A 542 -19.63 -16.12 -3.00
CA ARG A 542 -18.87 -17.18 -3.62
C ARG A 542 -17.63 -17.53 -2.80
N GLN A 543 -16.84 -16.56 -2.35
CA GLN A 543 -15.68 -16.82 -1.49
C GLN A 543 -16.07 -17.46 -0.15
N LEU A 544 -17.23 -17.08 0.39
CA LEU A 544 -17.74 -17.55 1.68
C LEU A 544 -18.32 -18.98 1.62
N LEU A 545 -19.19 -19.24 0.65
CA LEU A 545 -19.98 -20.47 0.58
C LEU A 545 -19.43 -21.50 -0.39
N ALA A 546 -18.76 -21.10 -1.47
CA ALA A 546 -18.34 -22.06 -2.50
C ALA A 546 -17.45 -23.20 -1.99
N PRO A 547 -16.46 -22.99 -1.09
CA PRO A 547 -15.64 -24.08 -0.59
C PRO A 547 -16.47 -25.15 0.14
N VAL A 548 -17.37 -24.72 1.02
CA VAL A 548 -18.19 -25.63 1.84
C VAL A 548 -19.28 -26.28 1.01
N VAL A 549 -19.90 -25.55 0.08
CA VAL A 549 -20.90 -26.10 -0.84
C VAL A 549 -20.28 -27.14 -1.77
N LYS A 550 -19.08 -26.88 -2.32
CA LYS A 550 -18.37 -27.88 -3.16
C LYS A 550 -18.04 -29.15 -2.37
N GLU A 551 -17.57 -29.02 -1.13
CA GLU A 551 -17.30 -30.18 -0.27
C GLU A 551 -18.56 -31.04 -0.05
N ILE A 552 -19.71 -30.43 0.19
CA ILE A 552 -21.00 -31.12 0.35
C ILE A 552 -21.43 -31.82 -0.96
N MET A 553 -21.13 -31.21 -2.10
CA MET A 553 -21.51 -31.74 -3.41
C MET A 553 -20.61 -32.87 -3.89
N ASP A 554 -19.31 -32.82 -3.56
CA ASP A 554 -18.33 -33.83 -3.92
C ASP A 554 -18.49 -35.12 -3.10
N ASP A 555 -19.07 -35.03 -1.90
CA ASP A 555 -19.37 -36.19 -1.06
C ASP A 555 -20.60 -36.97 -1.58
N LYS A 556 -20.34 -37.95 -2.46
CA LYS A 556 -21.36 -38.85 -3.00
C LYS A 556 -21.98 -39.80 -1.97
N SER A 557 -21.36 -39.96 -0.81
CA SER A 557 -21.85 -40.85 0.25
C SER A 557 -22.78 -40.15 1.25
N LEU A 558 -22.81 -38.82 1.21
CA LEU A 558 -23.61 -38.00 2.09
C LEU A 558 -25.09 -38.06 1.69
N ILE A 559 -25.89 -38.75 2.48
CA ILE A 559 -27.35 -38.78 2.35
C ILE A 559 -27.95 -38.26 3.65
N ILE A 560 -28.41 -37.02 3.61
CA ILE A 560 -29.13 -36.39 4.72
C ILE A 560 -30.61 -36.51 4.42
N ASN A 561 -31.29 -37.45 5.09
CA ASN A 561 -32.74 -37.54 5.08
C ASN A 561 -33.28 -37.33 6.50
N THR A 562 -34.16 -36.35 6.64
CA THR A 562 -34.76 -35.95 7.92
C THR A 562 -36.20 -36.42 8.06
N ASN A 563 -36.76 -37.09 7.04
CA ASN A 563 -38.13 -37.61 7.04
C ASN A 563 -38.13 -39.13 7.30
N PRO A 564 -38.70 -39.60 8.43
CA PRO A 564 -38.73 -41.02 8.79
C PRO A 564 -39.41 -41.91 7.73
N VAL A 565 -40.45 -41.39 7.06
CA VAL A 565 -41.20 -42.15 6.04
C VAL A 565 -40.36 -42.36 4.78
N GLU A 566 -39.59 -41.35 4.37
CA GLU A 566 -38.68 -41.48 3.22
C GLU A 566 -37.50 -42.39 3.53
N VAL A 567 -36.94 -42.33 4.74
CA VAL A 567 -35.89 -43.25 5.20
C VAL A 567 -36.40 -44.69 5.19
N TYR A 568 -37.63 -44.92 5.66
CA TYR A 568 -38.28 -46.22 5.60
C TYR A 568 -38.50 -46.68 4.15
N LYS A 569 -39.06 -45.83 3.27
CA LYS A 569 -39.26 -46.17 1.85
C LYS A 569 -37.94 -46.48 1.14
N ALA A 570 -36.88 -45.72 1.42
CA ALA A 570 -35.55 -45.97 0.87
C ALA A 570 -34.95 -47.29 1.39
N TRP A 571 -35.18 -47.63 2.65
CA TRP A 571 -34.77 -48.92 3.23
C TRP A 571 -35.52 -50.09 2.62
N VAL A 572 -36.85 -49.98 2.46
CA VAL A 572 -37.68 -50.99 1.79
C VAL A 572 -37.22 -51.19 0.34
N ASN A 573 -37.03 -50.10 -0.41
CA ASN A 573 -36.52 -50.15 -1.78
C ASN A 573 -35.13 -50.81 -1.88
N GLN A 574 -34.23 -50.53 -0.92
CA GLN A 574 -32.93 -51.19 -0.85
C GLN A 574 -33.06 -52.70 -0.62
N LEU A 575 -33.94 -53.11 0.31
CA LEU A 575 -34.19 -54.52 0.59
C LEU A 575 -34.73 -55.22 -0.66
N GLU A 576 -35.76 -54.66 -1.31
CA GLU A 576 -36.37 -55.23 -2.52
C GLU A 576 -35.39 -55.29 -3.71
N THR A 577 -34.51 -54.31 -3.83
CA THR A 577 -33.48 -54.30 -4.88
C THR A 577 -32.40 -55.37 -4.64
N GLN A 578 -32.06 -55.64 -3.38
CA GLN A 578 -31.06 -56.65 -3.00
C GLN A 578 -31.63 -58.08 -3.04
N THR A 579 -32.90 -58.26 -2.65
CA THR A 579 -33.55 -59.57 -2.61
C THR A 579 -34.22 -59.95 -3.93
N GLY A 580 -34.67 -58.96 -4.71
CA GLY A 580 -35.44 -59.17 -5.94
C GLY A 580 -36.89 -59.64 -5.71
N GLU A 581 -37.36 -59.63 -4.46
CA GLU A 581 -38.71 -60.03 -4.03
C GLU A 581 -39.41 -58.86 -3.33
N ALA A 582 -40.74 -58.78 -3.47
CA ALA A 582 -41.55 -57.77 -2.78
C ALA A 582 -41.43 -57.96 -1.26
N SER A 583 -41.15 -56.88 -0.53
CA SER A 583 -41.03 -56.94 0.92
C SER A 583 -42.38 -57.22 1.57
N ASN A 584 -42.41 -57.96 2.69
CA ASN A 584 -43.61 -58.17 3.51
C ASN A 584 -43.99 -56.91 4.33
N LEU A 585 -43.37 -55.76 4.04
CA LEU A 585 -43.50 -54.52 4.77
C LEU A 585 -44.50 -53.59 4.05
N PRO A 586 -45.35 -52.86 4.78
CA PRO A 586 -46.31 -51.94 4.18
C PRO A 586 -45.60 -50.77 3.47
N TYR A 587 -46.02 -50.45 2.25
CA TYR A 587 -45.39 -49.41 1.41
C TYR A 587 -45.73 -47.98 1.84
N ASP A 588 -46.93 -47.76 2.38
CA ASP A 588 -47.34 -46.49 2.97
C ASP A 588 -47.49 -46.66 4.48
N VAL A 589 -46.67 -45.92 5.22
CA VAL A 589 -46.62 -45.90 6.69
C VAL A 589 -46.70 -44.48 7.18
N THR A 590 -47.32 -44.33 8.35
CA THR A 590 -47.30 -43.07 9.10
C THR A 590 -45.94 -42.84 9.75
N THR A 591 -45.63 -41.59 10.12
CA THR A 591 -44.37 -41.22 10.80
C THR A 591 -44.12 -42.03 12.07
N GLU A 592 -45.17 -42.24 12.88
CA GLU A 592 -45.12 -43.03 14.11
C GLU A 592 -44.79 -44.51 13.85
N GLN A 593 -45.38 -45.11 12.81
CA GLN A 593 -45.13 -46.50 12.40
C GLN A 593 -43.74 -46.68 11.78
N ALA A 594 -43.23 -45.69 11.05
CA ALA A 594 -41.87 -45.74 10.53
C ALA A 594 -40.83 -45.71 11.66
N LEU A 595 -41.09 -44.93 12.72
CA LEU A 595 -40.21 -44.80 13.88
C LEU A 595 -40.21 -46.02 14.81
N THR A 596 -41.20 -46.92 14.74
CA THR A 596 -41.14 -48.19 15.49
C THR A 596 -40.03 -49.15 15.03
N TYR A 597 -39.47 -48.97 13.83
CA TYR A 597 -38.40 -49.83 13.31
C TYR A 597 -37.02 -49.34 13.75
N PRO A 598 -36.18 -50.19 14.40
CA PRO A 598 -34.87 -49.77 14.91
C PRO A 598 -33.91 -49.35 13.79
N GLU A 599 -33.99 -49.95 12.61
CA GLU A 599 -33.11 -49.57 11.50
C GLU A 599 -33.45 -48.22 10.87
N VAL A 600 -34.71 -47.78 10.99
CA VAL A 600 -35.10 -46.42 10.60
C VAL A 600 -34.55 -45.42 11.61
N GLN A 601 -34.64 -45.73 12.92
CA GLN A 601 -34.08 -44.90 13.98
C GLN A 601 -32.55 -44.75 13.86
N ASN A 602 -31.81 -45.85 13.70
CA ASN A 602 -30.35 -45.85 13.54
C ASN A 602 -29.90 -45.03 12.31
N LYS A 603 -30.58 -45.21 11.17
CA LYS A 603 -30.30 -44.45 9.94
C LYS A 603 -30.63 -42.96 10.12
N LEU A 604 -31.72 -42.64 10.81
CA LEU A 604 -32.13 -41.26 11.08
C LEU A 604 -31.12 -40.57 12.02
N GLU A 605 -30.67 -41.24 13.08
CA GLU A 605 -29.68 -40.71 14.03
C GLU A 605 -28.33 -40.44 13.34
N ALA A 606 -27.85 -41.39 12.53
CA ALA A 606 -26.66 -41.19 11.70
C ALA A 606 -26.81 -40.04 10.69
N SER A 607 -28.00 -39.88 10.08
CA SER A 607 -28.30 -38.72 9.22
C SER A 607 -28.32 -37.40 10.00
N MET A 608 -28.78 -37.40 11.26
CA MET A 608 -28.81 -36.22 12.12
C MET A 608 -27.41 -35.80 12.58
N GLU A 609 -26.54 -36.75 12.93
CA GLU A 609 -25.14 -36.47 13.27
C GLU A 609 -24.39 -35.87 12.05
N ASN A 610 -24.60 -36.45 10.87
CA ASN A 610 -24.06 -35.91 9.63
C ASN A 610 -24.59 -34.50 9.32
N LEU A 611 -25.89 -34.26 9.52
CA LEU A 611 -26.50 -32.94 9.34
C LEU A 611 -25.87 -31.92 10.28
N ARG A 612 -25.65 -32.25 11.56
CA ARG A 612 -24.97 -31.34 12.52
C ARG A 612 -23.55 -31.04 12.09
N ARG A 613 -22.76 -32.08 11.75
CA ARG A 613 -21.37 -31.94 11.29
C ARG A 613 -21.25 -31.02 10.08
N VAL A 614 -22.13 -31.20 9.09
CA VAL A 614 -22.14 -30.37 7.88
C VAL A 614 -22.63 -28.95 8.17
N THR A 615 -23.67 -28.81 9.00
CA THR A 615 -24.22 -27.52 9.41
C THR A 615 -23.17 -26.69 10.15
N ASP A 616 -22.39 -27.29 11.05
CA ASP A 616 -21.31 -26.62 11.77
C ASP A 616 -20.20 -26.10 10.85
N LYS A 617 -19.85 -26.84 9.79
CA LYS A 617 -18.89 -26.37 8.79
C LYS A 617 -19.39 -25.11 8.09
N VAL A 618 -20.65 -25.11 7.64
CA VAL A 618 -21.26 -23.94 6.98
C VAL A 618 -21.36 -22.77 7.96
N LEU A 619 -21.81 -23.01 9.19
CA LEU A 619 -21.92 -22.01 10.25
C LEU A 619 -20.57 -21.36 10.57
N ASN A 620 -19.51 -22.15 10.74
CA ASN A 620 -18.17 -21.64 11.04
C ASN A 620 -17.62 -20.81 9.89
N SER A 621 -17.89 -21.18 8.63
CA SER A 621 -17.54 -20.36 7.46
C SER A 621 -18.28 -19.00 7.50
N ILE A 622 -19.58 -19.00 7.81
CA ILE A 622 -20.36 -17.76 7.95
C ILE A 622 -19.82 -16.87 9.07
N ILE A 623 -19.57 -17.42 10.27
CA ILE A 623 -19.14 -16.60 11.42
C ILE A 623 -17.74 -16.03 11.21
N SER A 624 -16.82 -16.81 10.65
CA SER A 624 -15.42 -16.39 10.42
C SER A 624 -15.24 -15.35 9.31
N SER A 625 -16.29 -15.08 8.53
CA SER A 625 -16.23 -14.24 7.32
C SER A 625 -16.91 -12.87 7.47
N LEU A 626 -17.10 -12.39 8.71
CA LEU A 626 -17.76 -11.10 8.99
C LEU A 626 -17.13 -9.92 8.24
N ASP A 627 -15.81 -9.90 8.07
CA ASP A 627 -15.08 -8.84 7.37
C ASP A 627 -15.27 -8.86 5.86
N LEU A 628 -15.70 -10.00 5.30
CA LEU A 628 -15.97 -10.14 3.88
C LEU A 628 -17.35 -9.59 3.50
N LEU A 629 -18.28 -9.49 4.46
CA LEU A 629 -19.61 -8.96 4.21
C LEU A 629 -19.56 -7.54 3.61
N PRO A 630 -20.35 -7.24 2.57
CA PRO A 630 -20.36 -5.91 1.98
C PRO A 630 -20.74 -4.85 3.01
N TYR A 631 -19.96 -3.77 3.06
CA TYR A 631 -20.22 -2.61 3.94
C TYR A 631 -21.67 -2.12 3.80
N GLY A 632 -22.16 -1.99 2.56
CA GLY A 632 -23.53 -1.54 2.29
C GLY A 632 -24.59 -2.40 2.96
N LEU A 633 -24.44 -3.73 2.97
CA LEU A 633 -25.39 -4.64 3.61
C LEU A 633 -25.33 -4.53 5.14
N ARG A 634 -24.13 -4.42 5.72
CA ARG A 634 -23.94 -4.23 7.16
C ARG A 634 -24.48 -2.88 7.65
N TYR A 635 -24.25 -1.82 6.88
CA TYR A 635 -24.80 -0.50 7.16
C TYR A 635 -26.33 -0.50 7.11
N ILE A 636 -26.94 -1.15 6.12
CA ILE A 636 -28.41 -1.28 6.06
C ILE A 636 -28.95 -2.13 7.23
N ALA A 637 -28.22 -3.16 7.68
CA ALA A 637 -28.58 -3.88 8.90
C ALA A 637 -28.54 -2.97 10.16
N LYS A 638 -27.55 -2.08 10.26
CA LYS A 638 -27.48 -1.05 11.31
C LYS A 638 -28.68 -0.09 11.23
N VAL A 639 -28.98 0.44 10.04
CA VAL A 639 -30.14 1.32 9.82
C VAL A 639 -31.44 0.60 10.18
N LEU A 640 -31.63 -0.64 9.71
CA LEU A 640 -32.80 -1.46 10.01
C LEU A 640 -32.99 -1.63 11.53
N LYS A 641 -31.93 -2.01 12.26
CA LYS A 641 -31.97 -2.14 13.72
C LYS A 641 -32.38 -0.83 14.39
N ASN A 642 -31.74 0.28 14.00
CA ASN A 642 -31.96 1.59 14.60
C ASN A 642 -33.37 2.13 14.32
N SER A 643 -33.83 2.07 13.07
CA SER A 643 -35.15 2.57 12.66
C SER A 643 -36.30 1.77 13.29
N ILE A 644 -36.15 0.45 13.47
CA ILE A 644 -37.15 -0.35 14.20
C ILE A 644 -37.13 -0.01 15.68
N HIS A 645 -35.95 0.17 16.29
CA HIS A 645 -35.85 0.56 17.69
C HIS A 645 -36.42 1.97 17.96
N GLU A 646 -36.25 2.90 17.02
CA GLU A 646 -36.83 4.24 17.08
C GLU A 646 -38.36 4.20 16.98
N LYS A 647 -38.93 3.34 16.13
CA LYS A 647 -40.38 3.17 15.98
C LYS A 647 -41.01 2.35 17.11
N PHE A 648 -40.31 1.34 17.61
CA PHE A 648 -40.75 0.43 18.68
C PHE A 648 -39.71 0.38 19.80
N PRO A 649 -39.69 1.37 20.71
CA PRO A 649 -38.71 1.42 21.80
C PRO A 649 -38.81 0.23 22.78
N ASP A 650 -40.00 -0.36 22.89
CA ASP A 650 -40.29 -1.50 23.77
C ASP A 650 -39.77 -2.85 23.24
N ALA A 651 -39.33 -2.90 21.97
CA ALA A 651 -38.81 -4.13 21.37
C ALA A 651 -37.47 -4.53 21.98
N THR A 652 -37.32 -5.81 22.32
CA THR A 652 -36.09 -6.31 22.95
C THR A 652 -34.93 -6.37 21.94
N GLU A 653 -33.68 -6.22 22.41
CA GLU A 653 -32.50 -6.35 21.52
C GLU A 653 -32.48 -7.72 20.81
N ASP A 654 -33.01 -8.77 21.45
CA ASP A 654 -33.09 -10.12 20.88
C ASP A 654 -34.05 -10.19 19.66
N GLU A 655 -35.22 -9.56 19.76
CA GLU A 655 -36.18 -9.46 18.66
C GLU A 655 -35.63 -8.65 17.48
N LEU A 656 -34.96 -7.53 17.77
CA LEU A 656 -34.30 -6.72 16.75
C LEU A 656 -33.20 -7.51 16.02
N LEU A 657 -32.39 -8.28 16.75
CA LEU A 657 -31.34 -9.12 16.15
C LEU A 657 -31.90 -10.27 15.32
N LYS A 658 -33.08 -10.82 15.66
CA LYS A 658 -33.77 -11.81 14.81
C LYS A 658 -34.18 -11.22 13.45
N ILE A 659 -34.62 -9.96 13.42
CA ILE A 659 -34.98 -9.26 12.17
C ILE A 659 -33.73 -8.99 11.34
N VAL A 660 -32.64 -8.56 11.98
CA VAL A 660 -31.33 -8.42 11.30
C VAL A 660 -30.88 -9.78 10.74
N GLY A 661 -31.04 -10.85 11.51
CA GLY A 661 -30.76 -12.22 11.08
C GLY A 661 -31.62 -12.65 9.89
N ASN A 662 -32.87 -12.21 9.82
CA ASN A 662 -33.73 -12.42 8.67
C ASN A 662 -33.18 -11.72 7.40
N LEU A 663 -32.67 -10.50 7.51
CA LEU A 663 -32.02 -9.80 6.39
C LEU A 663 -30.73 -10.52 5.95
N LEU A 664 -29.80 -10.73 6.88
CA LEU A 664 -28.44 -11.19 6.59
C LEU A 664 -28.37 -12.68 6.26
N TYR A 665 -29.08 -13.53 7.01
CA TYR A 665 -29.08 -14.97 6.76
C TYR A 665 -30.22 -15.37 5.83
N TYR A 666 -31.49 -15.21 6.23
CA TYR A 666 -32.62 -15.78 5.49
C TYR A 666 -32.83 -15.13 4.11
N ARG A 667 -32.76 -13.81 3.99
CA ARG A 667 -32.97 -13.13 2.70
C ARG A 667 -31.72 -13.09 1.85
N TYR A 668 -30.52 -12.93 2.42
CA TYR A 668 -29.28 -12.79 1.65
C TYR A 668 -28.51 -14.11 1.41
N MET A 669 -28.26 -14.94 2.44
CA MET A 669 -27.45 -16.17 2.32
C MET A 669 -28.25 -17.45 2.07
N ASN A 670 -29.42 -17.62 2.67
CA ASN A 670 -30.15 -18.90 2.65
C ASN A 670 -30.51 -19.37 1.21
N PRO A 671 -31.01 -18.50 0.30
CA PRO A 671 -31.26 -18.90 -1.08
C PRO A 671 -30.01 -19.33 -1.85
N THR A 672 -28.83 -18.78 -1.51
CA THR A 672 -27.57 -19.14 -2.17
C THR A 672 -27.01 -20.49 -1.68
N ILE A 673 -27.43 -20.95 -0.50
CA ILE A 673 -27.14 -22.30 0.01
C ILE A 673 -28.08 -23.33 -0.65
N VAL A 674 -29.37 -23.01 -0.76
CA VAL A 674 -30.39 -23.93 -1.31
C VAL A 674 -30.23 -24.14 -2.82
N ALA A 675 -29.93 -23.08 -3.57
CA ALA A 675 -29.79 -23.10 -5.02
C ALA A 675 -28.45 -22.45 -5.45
N PRO A 676 -27.30 -23.08 -5.15
CA PRO A 676 -26.00 -22.49 -5.42
C PRO A 676 -25.72 -22.34 -6.93
N ASP A 677 -26.39 -23.13 -7.77
CA ASP A 677 -26.41 -23.02 -9.23
C ASP A 677 -27.11 -21.75 -9.70
N GLY A 678 -28.30 -21.45 -9.17
CA GLY A 678 -29.09 -20.28 -9.57
C GLY A 678 -28.53 -18.92 -9.12
N PHE A 679 -27.51 -18.92 -8.27
CA PHE A 679 -26.83 -17.71 -7.76
C PHE A 679 -25.33 -17.65 -8.10
N ASP A 680 -24.88 -18.46 -9.07
CA ASP A 680 -23.48 -18.67 -9.50
C ASP A 680 -22.44 -18.76 -8.35
N ILE A 681 -22.79 -19.46 -7.28
CA ILE A 681 -21.84 -19.77 -6.19
C ILE A 681 -20.83 -20.82 -6.65
N ILE A 682 -21.26 -21.71 -7.55
CA ILE A 682 -20.47 -22.79 -8.12
C ILE A 682 -20.52 -22.69 -9.65
N ASP A 683 -19.36 -22.85 -10.31
CA ASP A 683 -19.31 -22.97 -11.76
C ASP A 683 -19.71 -24.39 -12.14
N MET A 684 -20.92 -24.56 -12.68
CA MET A 684 -21.36 -25.82 -13.26
C MET A 684 -20.94 -25.90 -14.73
N THR A 685 -20.55 -27.09 -15.19
CA THR A 685 -20.34 -27.32 -16.63
C THR A 685 -21.65 -27.10 -17.39
N ALA A 686 -21.59 -26.62 -18.64
CA ALA A 686 -22.78 -26.33 -19.44
C ALA A 686 -23.71 -27.56 -19.52
N GLY A 687 -24.93 -27.43 -18.97
CA GLY A 687 -25.92 -28.51 -18.89
C GLY A 687 -25.88 -29.38 -17.62
N GLY A 688 -24.96 -29.13 -16.69
CA GLY A 688 -24.91 -29.82 -15.39
C GLY A 688 -25.97 -29.29 -14.43
N GLN A 689 -26.89 -30.14 -13.98
CA GLN A 689 -27.85 -29.82 -12.93
C GLN A 689 -27.42 -30.43 -11.59
N ILE A 690 -27.70 -29.73 -10.49
CA ILE A 690 -27.53 -30.28 -9.14
C ILE A 690 -28.42 -31.53 -9.00
N ASN A 691 -27.84 -32.63 -8.54
CA ASN A 691 -28.59 -33.86 -8.30
C ASN A 691 -29.67 -33.62 -7.23
N SER A 692 -30.81 -34.30 -7.35
CA SER A 692 -31.91 -34.19 -6.37
C SER A 692 -31.45 -34.41 -4.93
N ASP A 693 -30.56 -35.38 -4.71
CA ASP A 693 -29.98 -35.66 -3.38
C ASP A 693 -29.08 -34.52 -2.86
N GLN A 694 -28.25 -33.93 -3.73
CA GLN A 694 -27.41 -32.78 -3.36
C GLN A 694 -28.27 -31.57 -2.98
N ARG A 695 -29.34 -31.31 -3.75
CA ARG A 695 -30.30 -30.24 -3.46
C ARG A 695 -31.06 -30.49 -2.15
N ARG A 696 -31.44 -31.75 -1.86
CA ARG A 696 -32.05 -32.14 -0.58
C ARG A 696 -31.10 -31.95 0.61
N ASN A 697 -29.83 -32.34 0.45
CA ASN A 697 -28.81 -32.17 1.50
C ASN A 697 -28.61 -30.68 1.83
N LEU A 698 -28.40 -29.84 0.81
CA LEU A 698 -28.25 -28.40 0.96
C LEU A 698 -29.51 -27.74 1.54
N GLY A 699 -30.69 -28.16 1.08
CA GLY A 699 -31.98 -27.70 1.62
C GLY A 699 -32.16 -28.04 3.09
N SER A 700 -31.71 -29.23 3.53
CA SER A 700 -31.76 -29.65 4.93
C SER A 700 -30.83 -28.83 5.81
N VAL A 701 -29.59 -28.58 5.35
CA VAL A 701 -28.63 -27.70 6.05
C VAL A 701 -29.17 -26.27 6.17
N ALA A 702 -29.68 -25.72 5.06
CA ALA A 702 -30.29 -24.39 5.02
C ALA A 702 -31.48 -24.27 6.00
N LYS A 703 -32.33 -25.31 6.09
CA LYS A 703 -33.46 -25.36 7.03
C LYS A 703 -32.99 -25.32 8.48
N VAL A 704 -31.99 -26.12 8.87
CA VAL A 704 -31.46 -26.11 10.25
C VAL A 704 -30.88 -24.74 10.60
N LEU A 705 -30.07 -24.16 9.71
CA LEU A 705 -29.51 -22.82 9.92
C LEU A 705 -30.57 -21.72 9.98
N GLN A 706 -31.64 -21.83 9.19
CA GLN A 706 -32.78 -20.90 9.25
C GLN A 706 -33.49 -20.96 10.60
N HIS A 707 -33.75 -22.17 11.10
CA HIS A 707 -34.34 -22.38 12.43
C HIS A 707 -33.40 -21.85 13.53
N ALA A 708 -32.09 -22.08 13.40
CA ALA A 708 -31.10 -21.56 14.33
C ALA A 708 -31.01 -20.03 14.30
N ALA A 709 -31.02 -19.39 13.14
CA ALA A 709 -30.94 -17.92 13.00
C ALA A 709 -32.19 -17.20 13.55
N SER A 710 -33.36 -17.85 13.53
CA SER A 710 -34.63 -17.33 14.04
C SER A 710 -34.95 -17.74 15.48
N ASN A 711 -34.11 -18.57 16.10
CA ASN A 711 -34.36 -19.24 17.38
C ASN A 711 -35.71 -19.99 17.41
N LYS A 712 -36.06 -20.66 16.30
CA LYS A 712 -37.30 -21.42 16.16
C LYS A 712 -37.02 -22.92 16.38
N LEU A 713 -37.54 -23.47 17.46
CA LEU A 713 -37.42 -24.89 17.78
C LEU A 713 -38.25 -25.75 16.82
N PHE A 714 -37.86 -27.03 16.67
CA PHE A 714 -38.68 -28.00 15.96
C PHE A 714 -39.81 -28.48 16.88
N GLU A 715 -41.05 -28.32 16.42
CA GLU A 715 -42.30 -28.64 17.12
C GLU A 715 -43.33 -29.26 16.13
N GLY A 716 -44.33 -29.99 16.63
CA GLY A 716 -45.42 -30.57 15.82
C GLY A 716 -44.97 -31.73 14.94
N GLU A 717 -45.26 -31.69 13.64
CA GLU A 717 -44.95 -32.76 12.66
C GLU A 717 -43.44 -33.11 12.52
N ASN A 718 -42.55 -32.31 13.12
CA ASN A 718 -41.10 -32.54 13.14
C ASN A 718 -40.57 -32.89 14.54
N GLU A 719 -41.41 -33.40 15.43
CA GLU A 719 -41.04 -33.73 16.83
C GLU A 719 -39.89 -34.74 16.93
N HIS A 720 -39.70 -35.61 15.93
CA HIS A 720 -38.54 -36.51 15.85
C HIS A 720 -37.19 -35.77 15.70
N LEU A 721 -37.20 -34.48 15.35
CA LEU A 721 -36.00 -33.62 15.31
C LEU A 721 -35.75 -32.85 16.61
N SER A 722 -36.60 -33.03 17.65
CA SER A 722 -36.49 -32.35 18.95
C SER A 722 -35.15 -32.54 19.64
N SER A 723 -34.47 -33.68 19.43
CA SER A 723 -33.12 -33.93 19.95
C SER A 723 -32.08 -32.92 19.45
N THR A 724 -32.39 -32.14 18.41
CA THR A 724 -31.55 -31.08 17.83
C THR A 724 -31.89 -29.68 18.37
N ASN A 725 -32.95 -29.52 19.16
CA ASN A 725 -33.34 -28.23 19.73
C ASN A 725 -32.27 -27.62 20.65
N ASN A 726 -31.52 -28.45 21.39
CA ASN A 726 -30.38 -27.98 22.19
C ASN A 726 -29.28 -27.37 21.29
N TYR A 727 -28.94 -28.07 20.20
CA TYR A 727 -27.98 -27.60 19.21
C TYR A 727 -28.43 -26.29 18.52
N LEU A 728 -29.72 -26.16 18.20
CA LEU A 728 -30.28 -24.92 17.64
C LEU A 728 -30.11 -23.74 18.60
N SER A 729 -30.37 -23.95 19.89
CA SER A 729 -30.27 -22.91 20.92
C SER A 729 -28.82 -22.43 21.10
N GLU A 730 -27.85 -23.36 21.12
CA GLU A 730 -26.42 -23.03 21.16
C GLU A 730 -25.97 -22.30 19.89
N THR A 731 -26.45 -22.74 18.73
CA THR A 731 -26.14 -22.12 17.44
C THR A 731 -26.73 -20.71 17.33
N TYR A 732 -27.94 -20.49 17.87
CA TYR A 732 -28.55 -19.17 17.93
C TYR A 732 -27.69 -18.18 18.71
N GLN A 733 -27.08 -18.58 19.83
CA GLN A 733 -26.18 -17.69 20.58
C GLN A 733 -24.97 -17.23 19.76
N LYS A 734 -24.42 -18.12 18.93
CA LYS A 734 -23.35 -17.77 17.98
C LYS A 734 -23.84 -16.78 16.91
N PHE A 735 -25.02 -17.03 16.32
CA PHE A 735 -25.63 -16.10 15.36
C PHE A 735 -25.97 -14.74 15.97
N ARG A 736 -26.48 -14.71 17.20
CA ARG A 736 -26.81 -13.50 17.94
C ARG A 736 -25.59 -12.60 18.10
N LYS A 737 -24.45 -13.17 18.51
CA LYS A 737 -23.17 -12.45 18.58
C LYS A 737 -22.76 -11.93 17.20
N TYR A 738 -22.82 -12.77 16.18
CA TYR A 738 -22.48 -12.40 14.80
C TYR A 738 -23.34 -11.25 14.26
N PHE A 739 -24.66 -11.28 14.43
CA PHE A 739 -25.57 -10.21 13.97
C PHE A 739 -25.33 -8.88 14.70
N LYS A 740 -24.96 -8.94 15.99
CA LYS A 740 -24.60 -7.75 16.77
C LYS A 740 -23.33 -7.09 16.23
N GLU A 741 -22.28 -7.87 15.99
CA GLU A 741 -21.02 -7.37 15.40
C GLU A 741 -21.21 -6.92 13.94
N ALA A 742 -22.11 -7.56 13.19
CA ALA A 742 -22.43 -7.15 11.82
C ALA A 742 -23.01 -5.74 11.74
N CYS A 743 -23.76 -5.28 12.74
CA CYS A 743 -24.34 -3.94 12.80
C CYS A 743 -23.35 -2.85 13.25
N ASP A 744 -22.20 -3.23 13.82
CA ASP A 744 -21.20 -2.27 14.31
C ASP A 744 -20.31 -1.79 13.16
N VAL A 745 -20.70 -0.66 12.56
CA VAL A 745 -20.10 -0.13 11.32
C VAL A 745 -20.10 1.41 11.36
N PRO A 746 -19.03 2.08 10.88
CA PRO A 746 -18.97 3.55 10.79
C PRO A 746 -20.04 4.11 9.84
N GLU A 747 -20.31 5.41 9.93
CA GLU A 747 -21.25 6.08 9.00
C GLU A 747 -20.66 6.18 7.57
N PRO A 748 -21.50 6.26 6.52
CA PRO A 748 -21.04 6.32 5.13
C PRO A 748 -20.11 7.49 4.85
N GLU A 749 -20.34 8.64 5.47
CA GLU A 749 -19.51 9.84 5.35
C GLU A 749 -18.06 9.56 5.79
N GLU A 750 -17.89 8.88 6.93
CA GLU A 750 -16.58 8.49 7.46
C GLU A 750 -15.94 7.36 6.64
N LYS A 751 -16.74 6.35 6.26
CA LYS A 751 -16.24 5.19 5.50
C LYS A 751 -15.70 5.60 4.13
N PHE A 752 -16.43 6.48 3.44
CA PHE A 752 -16.10 6.89 2.10
C PHE A 752 -15.26 8.17 2.05
N ASN A 753 -15.03 8.86 3.18
CA ASN A 753 -14.39 10.18 3.22
C ASN A 753 -15.03 11.15 2.22
N MET A 754 -16.37 11.08 2.10
CA MET A 754 -17.15 11.89 1.18
C MET A 754 -18.01 12.87 1.97
N ASP A 755 -17.76 14.15 1.75
CA ASP A 755 -18.59 15.22 2.28
C ASP A 755 -19.64 15.61 1.23
N LYS A 756 -20.63 16.41 1.63
CA LYS A 756 -21.71 16.92 0.75
C LYS A 756 -21.21 17.66 -0.52
N TYR A 757 -19.91 17.92 -0.63
CA TYR A 757 -19.27 18.78 -1.62
C TYR A 757 -18.14 18.09 -2.39
N THR A 758 -17.88 16.80 -2.16
CA THR A 758 -16.85 16.03 -2.89
C THR A 758 -17.07 16.08 -4.40
N ASP A 759 -18.32 16.08 -4.85
CA ASP A 759 -18.74 16.22 -6.26
C ASP A 759 -18.28 17.54 -6.92
N VAL A 760 -18.01 18.58 -6.13
CA VAL A 760 -17.55 19.90 -6.62
C VAL A 760 -16.01 19.95 -6.75
N VAL A 761 -15.32 19.09 -6.01
CA VAL A 761 -13.85 19.02 -5.95
C VAL A 761 -13.30 17.98 -6.94
N THR A 762 -14.10 16.98 -7.33
CA THR A 762 -13.73 15.99 -8.35
C THR A 762 -13.52 16.63 -9.73
N VAL A 763 -12.41 16.30 -10.39
CA VAL A 763 -12.01 16.90 -11.68
C VAL A 763 -12.90 16.44 -12.84
N SER A 764 -13.46 15.24 -12.73
CA SER A 764 -14.37 14.64 -13.71
C SER A 764 -15.84 14.79 -13.30
N LYS A 765 -16.69 15.20 -14.25
CA LYS A 765 -18.15 15.24 -14.05
C LYS A 765 -18.70 13.81 -13.95
N PRO A 766 -19.71 13.54 -13.11
CA PRO A 766 -20.33 12.22 -13.04
C PRO A 766 -21.06 11.93 -14.35
N VAL A 767 -20.81 10.76 -14.95
CA VAL A 767 -21.44 10.34 -16.21
C VAL A 767 -22.39 9.19 -15.91
N ILE A 768 -23.63 9.25 -16.40
CA ILE A 768 -24.55 8.10 -16.40
C ILE A 768 -24.58 7.51 -17.80
N TYR A 769 -24.54 6.19 -17.89
CA TYR A 769 -24.85 5.45 -19.10
C TYR A 769 -26.30 4.98 -19.01
N ILE A 770 -27.20 5.49 -19.84
CA ILE A 770 -28.64 5.18 -19.77
C ILE A 770 -29.20 4.96 -21.18
N SER A 771 -30.12 4.02 -21.33
CA SER A 771 -30.81 3.80 -22.61
C SER A 771 -31.96 4.79 -22.82
N ILE A 772 -32.37 4.97 -24.06
CA ILE A 772 -33.51 5.84 -24.40
C ILE A 772 -34.81 5.31 -23.76
N GLU A 773 -35.01 3.99 -23.75
CA GLU A 773 -36.14 3.35 -23.07
C GLU A 773 -36.18 3.68 -21.57
N GLU A 774 -35.02 3.65 -20.90
CA GLU A 774 -34.91 3.97 -19.48
C GLU A 774 -35.17 5.46 -19.21
N ILE A 775 -34.69 6.39 -20.07
CA ILE A 775 -34.98 7.83 -19.95
C ILE A 775 -36.48 8.09 -20.04
N ILE A 776 -37.13 7.56 -21.10
CA ILE A 776 -38.56 7.75 -21.37
C ILE A 776 -39.39 7.21 -20.21
N SER A 777 -39.07 5.99 -19.78
CA SER A 777 -39.82 5.32 -18.72
C SER A 777 -39.62 6.02 -17.36
N THR A 778 -38.40 6.50 -17.06
CA THR A 778 -38.14 7.29 -15.85
C THR A 778 -38.93 8.59 -15.87
N HIS A 779 -38.94 9.31 -17.00
CA HIS A 779 -39.72 10.54 -17.15
C HIS A 779 -41.23 10.27 -16.98
N SER A 780 -41.75 9.20 -17.61
CA SER A 780 -43.14 8.79 -17.47
C SER A 780 -43.53 8.52 -16.02
N LEU A 781 -42.71 7.78 -15.26
CA LEU A 781 -42.98 7.48 -13.85
C LEU A 781 -42.94 8.72 -12.95
N LEU A 782 -42.03 9.65 -13.22
CA LEU A 782 -41.93 10.90 -12.46
C LEU A 782 -43.15 11.80 -12.69
N LEU A 783 -43.70 11.83 -13.91
CA LEU A 783 -44.91 12.56 -14.23
C LEU A 783 -46.16 11.89 -13.63
N GLU A 784 -46.29 10.57 -13.74
CA GLU A 784 -47.42 9.81 -13.18
C GLU A 784 -47.56 10.01 -11.67
N HIS A 785 -46.45 10.08 -10.95
CA HIS A 785 -46.42 10.21 -9.49
C HIS A 785 -45.95 11.58 -8.99
N ARG A 786 -46.03 12.62 -9.85
CA ARG A 786 -45.54 13.98 -9.56
C ARG A 786 -46.03 14.53 -8.22
N GLU A 787 -47.33 14.43 -7.95
CA GLU A 787 -47.97 14.98 -6.74
C GLU A 787 -47.50 14.29 -5.45
N ALA A 788 -47.16 12.99 -5.52
CA ALA A 788 -46.69 12.23 -4.37
C ALA A 788 -45.19 12.45 -4.09
N ILE A 789 -44.39 12.64 -5.14
CA ILE A 789 -42.93 12.77 -5.05
C ILE A 789 -42.53 14.19 -4.60
N ALA A 790 -43.11 15.21 -5.23
CA ALA A 790 -42.83 16.62 -4.99
C ALA A 790 -44.13 17.40 -4.71
N PRO A 791 -44.69 17.29 -3.49
CA PRO A 791 -45.95 17.95 -3.12
C PRO A 791 -45.85 19.49 -3.08
N GLU A 792 -44.64 20.03 -2.92
CA GLU A 792 -44.39 21.47 -2.92
C GLU A 792 -44.34 22.02 -4.36
N LYS A 793 -45.19 23.00 -4.65
CA LYS A 793 -45.29 23.61 -6.00
C LYS A 793 -44.02 24.34 -6.45
N HIS A 794 -43.16 24.74 -5.52
CA HIS A 794 -41.87 25.40 -5.80
C HIS A 794 -40.67 24.44 -5.69
N ASP A 795 -40.92 23.13 -5.76
CA ASP A 795 -39.86 22.14 -5.77
C ASP A 795 -39.11 22.13 -7.13
N LEU A 796 -37.79 21.98 -7.06
CA LEU A 796 -36.86 21.91 -8.18
C LEU A 796 -37.19 20.84 -9.22
N LEU A 797 -37.73 19.70 -8.77
CA LEU A 797 -38.17 18.63 -9.65
C LEU A 797 -39.35 19.08 -10.51
N ASN A 798 -40.29 19.84 -9.94
CA ASN A 798 -41.45 20.36 -10.66
C ASN A 798 -41.03 21.35 -11.76
N GLU A 799 -40.06 22.23 -11.48
CA GLU A 799 -39.52 23.17 -12.45
C GLU A 799 -38.78 22.45 -13.61
N LEU A 800 -38.01 21.40 -13.31
CA LEU A 800 -37.31 20.62 -14.33
C LEU A 800 -38.27 19.80 -15.21
N LEU A 801 -39.31 19.20 -14.62
CA LEU A 801 -40.34 18.46 -15.36
C LEU A 801 -41.17 19.41 -16.25
N GLU A 802 -41.46 20.63 -15.80
CA GLU A 802 -42.12 21.65 -16.63
C GLU A 802 -41.26 22.10 -17.82
N LEU A 803 -39.93 22.22 -17.63
CA LEU A 803 -38.99 22.53 -18.71
C LEU A 803 -38.82 21.38 -19.73
N LEU A 804 -39.02 20.13 -19.29
CA LEU A 804 -38.93 18.94 -20.12
C LEU A 804 -40.20 18.69 -20.95
N GLY A 805 -41.37 19.15 -20.48
CA GLY A 805 -42.63 19.04 -21.20
C GLY A 805 -43.18 17.60 -21.24
N GLU A 806 -43.79 17.23 -22.38
CA GLU A 806 -44.35 15.88 -22.56
C GLU A 806 -43.26 14.81 -22.75
N VAL A 807 -43.61 13.55 -22.44
CA VAL A 807 -42.68 12.43 -22.58
C VAL A 807 -42.37 12.21 -24.07
N PRO A 808 -41.09 12.26 -24.50
CA PRO A 808 -40.73 12.06 -25.90
C PRO A 808 -40.89 10.59 -26.32
N ASN A 809 -41.37 10.36 -27.54
CA ASN A 809 -41.34 9.05 -28.19
C ASN A 809 -39.94 8.74 -28.76
N VAL A 810 -39.58 7.46 -28.93
CA VAL A 810 -38.25 7.01 -29.42
C VAL A 810 -37.86 7.67 -30.76
N GLU A 811 -38.82 7.82 -31.69
CA GLU A 811 -38.62 8.51 -32.97
C GLU A 811 -38.40 10.02 -32.79
N SER A 812 -39.15 10.67 -31.89
CA SER A 812 -38.99 12.11 -31.59
C SER A 812 -37.68 12.43 -30.85
N PHE A 813 -37.16 11.47 -30.06
CA PHE A 813 -35.92 11.62 -29.30
C PHE A 813 -34.68 11.54 -30.20
N LEU A 814 -34.67 10.61 -31.18
CA LEU A 814 -33.58 10.42 -32.14
C LEU A 814 -33.69 11.36 -33.37
N GLY A 815 -34.91 11.81 -33.69
CA GLY A 815 -35.23 12.75 -34.78
C GLY A 815 -36.22 12.17 -35.79
N GLU A 816 -37.20 12.98 -36.23
CA GLU A 816 -38.13 12.61 -37.30
C GLU A 816 -37.36 12.30 -38.61
N GLY A 817 -37.41 11.04 -39.06
CA GLY A 817 -36.69 10.54 -40.24
C GLY A 817 -35.71 9.38 -40.00
N ALA A 818 -35.55 8.91 -38.76
CA ALA A 818 -34.65 7.78 -38.43
C ALA A 818 -35.15 6.39 -38.90
N ILE A 819 -36.43 6.27 -39.29
CA ILE A 819 -37.07 5.00 -39.67
C ILE A 819 -37.96 5.24 -40.88
N ASP A 820 -37.85 4.40 -41.92
CA ASP A 820 -38.75 4.42 -43.07
C ASP A 820 -40.17 4.00 -42.63
N PRO A 821 -41.21 4.84 -42.85
CA PRO A 821 -42.59 4.51 -42.50
C PRO A 821 -43.12 3.21 -43.12
N ASN A 822 -42.49 2.71 -44.20
CA ASN A 822 -42.92 1.52 -44.95
C ASN A 822 -42.13 0.23 -44.62
N ASP A 823 -41.26 0.20 -43.60
CA ASP A 823 -40.48 -1.00 -43.26
C ASP A 823 -41.34 -2.08 -42.53
N PRO A 824 -41.50 -3.30 -43.07
CA PRO A 824 -42.22 -4.40 -42.41
C PRO A 824 -41.57 -4.87 -41.10
N ASN A 825 -40.31 -4.49 -40.81
CA ASN A 825 -39.63 -4.76 -39.55
C ASN A 825 -39.60 -3.58 -38.57
N LYS A 826 -40.38 -2.51 -38.81
CA LYS A 826 -40.42 -1.29 -38.00
C LYS A 826 -40.42 -1.54 -36.49
N ALA A 827 -41.20 -2.51 -35.99
CA ALA A 827 -41.26 -2.85 -34.57
C ALA A 827 -39.93 -3.44 -34.01
N ASN A 828 -39.21 -4.25 -34.80
CA ASN A 828 -37.89 -4.76 -34.41
C ASN A 828 -36.83 -3.66 -34.47
N THR A 829 -36.88 -2.79 -35.48
CA THR A 829 -35.95 -1.68 -35.65
C THR A 829 -36.14 -0.64 -34.53
N LEU A 830 -37.38 -0.30 -34.17
CA LEU A 830 -37.71 0.51 -32.98
C LEU A 830 -37.22 -0.12 -31.68
N SER A 831 -37.42 -1.44 -31.50
CA SER A 831 -36.93 -2.14 -30.31
C SER A 831 -35.41 -2.13 -30.21
N GLN A 832 -34.70 -2.13 -31.34
CA GLN A 832 -33.24 -1.98 -31.36
C GLN A 832 -32.81 -0.54 -31.07
N LEU A 833 -33.47 0.46 -31.67
CA LEU A 833 -33.18 1.87 -31.45
C LEU A 833 -33.49 2.33 -30.01
N SER A 834 -34.52 1.76 -29.37
CA SER A 834 -34.86 2.04 -27.96
C SER A 834 -33.78 1.56 -26.97
N LYS A 835 -32.95 0.60 -27.38
CA LYS A 835 -31.85 0.03 -26.59
C LYS A 835 -30.52 0.75 -26.81
N ILE A 836 -30.48 1.79 -27.65
CA ILE A 836 -29.28 2.59 -27.85
C ILE A 836 -28.90 3.25 -26.52
N GLU A 837 -27.63 3.11 -26.15
CA GLU A 837 -27.06 3.69 -24.93
C GLU A 837 -26.53 5.09 -25.20
N ILE A 838 -26.78 5.99 -24.25
CA ILE A 838 -26.32 7.38 -24.29
C ILE A 838 -25.51 7.64 -23.01
N SER A 839 -24.34 8.25 -23.17
CA SER A 839 -23.57 8.80 -22.06
C SER A 839 -24.04 10.24 -21.78
N LEU A 840 -24.48 10.47 -20.54
CA LEU A 840 -24.92 11.77 -20.06
C LEU A 840 -24.00 12.26 -18.96
N SER A 841 -23.23 13.31 -19.23
CA SER A 841 -22.44 14.03 -18.24
C SER A 841 -23.37 14.87 -17.37
N LEU A 842 -23.63 14.41 -16.15
CA LEU A 842 -24.53 15.07 -15.22
C LEU A 842 -24.01 16.44 -14.82
N THR A 843 -24.91 17.42 -14.85
CA THR A 843 -24.62 18.80 -14.49
C THR A 843 -25.69 19.31 -13.53
N SER A 844 -25.30 20.08 -12.51
CA SER A 844 -26.27 20.71 -11.62
C SER A 844 -26.88 21.93 -12.32
N LYS A 845 -28.21 22.12 -12.22
CA LYS A 845 -28.90 23.31 -12.74
C LYS A 845 -28.34 24.63 -12.17
N TYR A 846 -27.78 24.58 -10.96
CA TYR A 846 -27.19 25.73 -10.26
C TYR A 846 -25.69 25.88 -10.42
N ASP A 847 -25.11 25.34 -11.50
CA ASP A 847 -23.77 25.77 -11.92
C ASP A 847 -23.76 27.25 -12.37
N LEU A 848 -24.94 27.89 -12.55
CA LEU A 848 -25.09 29.25 -13.10
C LEU A 848 -26.10 30.20 -12.41
N GLY A 849 -26.68 29.91 -11.23
CA GLY A 849 -27.44 30.96 -10.53
C GLY A 849 -28.36 30.54 -9.38
N ASP A 850 -27.81 30.42 -8.17
CA ASP A 850 -28.48 30.97 -6.97
C ASP A 850 -27.48 31.16 -5.81
N GLY A 851 -27.21 32.43 -5.54
CA GLY A 851 -27.26 32.95 -4.18
C GLY A 851 -25.97 32.97 -3.37
N GLU A 852 -25.91 32.16 -2.32
CA GLU A 852 -25.10 32.56 -1.15
C GLU A 852 -24.33 31.41 -0.50
N THR A 853 -24.86 30.18 -0.46
CA THR A 853 -24.20 29.07 0.25
C THR A 853 -23.33 28.19 -0.65
N ILE A 854 -23.75 27.92 -1.89
CA ILE A 854 -22.99 27.13 -2.88
C ILE A 854 -21.87 27.99 -3.52
N ASP A 855 -22.08 29.30 -3.65
CA ASP A 855 -21.05 30.23 -4.12
C ASP A 855 -19.90 30.32 -3.11
N SER A 856 -20.19 30.29 -1.80
CA SER A 856 -19.19 30.41 -0.74
C SER A 856 -18.07 29.35 -0.80
N GLN A 857 -18.39 28.07 -0.99
CA GLN A 857 -17.36 27.00 -1.04
C GLN A 857 -16.75 26.82 -2.42
N ARG A 858 -17.46 27.14 -3.51
CA ARG A 858 -16.86 27.21 -4.86
C ARG A 858 -15.86 28.36 -4.94
N LEU A 859 -16.23 29.50 -4.36
CA LEU A 859 -15.34 30.63 -4.13
C LEU A 859 -14.17 30.21 -3.25
N MET A 860 -14.37 29.41 -2.21
CA MET A 860 -13.30 28.81 -1.40
C MET A 860 -12.33 27.97 -2.25
N ILE A 861 -12.82 27.04 -3.08
CA ILE A 861 -11.98 26.19 -3.94
C ILE A 861 -11.19 27.01 -4.96
N LYS A 862 -11.87 27.95 -5.65
CA LYS A 862 -11.20 28.89 -6.57
C LYS A 862 -10.14 29.71 -5.84
N THR A 863 -10.44 30.16 -4.63
CA THR A 863 -9.52 30.94 -3.79
C THR A 863 -8.33 30.11 -3.32
N LYS A 864 -8.52 28.85 -2.90
CA LYS A 864 -7.44 27.90 -2.58
C LYS A 864 -6.50 27.71 -3.76
N LYS A 865 -7.02 27.49 -4.98
CA LYS A 865 -6.20 27.34 -6.21
C LYS A 865 -5.37 28.60 -6.48
N LEU A 866 -5.99 29.78 -6.40
CA LEU A 866 -5.27 31.05 -6.57
C LEU A 866 -4.20 31.25 -5.48
N ILE A 867 -4.50 30.90 -4.23
CA ILE A 867 -3.57 30.97 -3.10
C ILE A 867 -2.37 30.04 -3.31
N ILE A 868 -2.61 28.81 -3.78
CA ILE A 868 -1.55 27.84 -4.10
C ILE A 868 -0.60 28.39 -5.17
N ASP A 869 -1.14 29.03 -6.22
CA ASP A 869 -0.34 29.64 -7.29
C ASP A 869 0.54 30.80 -6.79
N VAL A 870 0.03 31.60 -5.85
CA VAL A 870 0.76 32.75 -5.29
C VAL A 870 1.83 32.28 -4.29
N ILE A 871 1.50 31.35 -3.38
CA ILE A 871 2.42 30.85 -2.33
C ILE A 871 3.64 30.13 -2.92
N ARG A 872 3.51 29.51 -4.09
CA ARG A 872 4.63 28.78 -4.74
C ARG A 872 5.81 29.70 -5.05
N ASN A 873 5.53 30.90 -5.55
CA ASN A 873 6.55 31.82 -6.07
C ASN A 873 6.87 32.95 -5.11
N GLN A 874 5.98 33.24 -4.14
CA GLN A 874 6.20 34.30 -3.18
C GLN A 874 6.38 33.80 -1.74
N PRO A 875 7.53 34.10 -1.12
CA PRO A 875 7.76 33.74 0.26
C PRO A 875 7.08 34.73 1.22
N GLY A 876 6.37 34.20 2.22
CA GLY A 876 5.89 34.97 3.37
C GLY A 876 5.55 34.06 4.55
N SER A 877 5.42 34.65 5.74
CA SER A 877 5.12 33.94 6.98
C SER A 877 3.62 33.77 7.22
N THR A 878 2.82 34.70 6.70
CA THR A 878 1.35 34.71 6.81
C THR A 878 0.71 35.08 5.48
N LEU A 879 -0.55 34.67 5.24
CA LEU A 879 -1.23 34.92 3.98
C LEU A 879 -1.44 36.42 3.72
N THR A 880 -1.73 37.18 4.77
CA THR A 880 -1.87 38.65 4.72
C THR A 880 -0.60 39.34 4.24
N GLU A 881 0.57 38.93 4.75
CA GLU A 881 1.88 39.48 4.36
C GLU A 881 2.18 39.24 2.87
N ILE A 882 1.85 38.04 2.35
CA ILE A 882 2.03 37.71 0.93
C ILE A 882 1.11 38.56 0.04
N LEU A 883 -0.13 38.79 0.47
CA LEU A 883 -1.10 39.57 -0.29
C LEU A 883 -0.78 41.08 -0.31
N GLU A 884 -0.08 41.59 0.71
CA GLU A 884 0.31 43.01 0.83
C GLU A 884 1.67 43.34 0.19
N THR A 885 2.59 42.38 0.12
CA THR A 885 3.93 42.59 -0.46
C THR A 885 3.86 42.58 -1.99
N PRO A 886 4.36 43.60 -2.73
CA PRO A 886 4.34 43.58 -4.20
C PRO A 886 5.24 42.48 -4.78
N ALA A 887 4.84 41.89 -5.91
CA ALA A 887 5.65 40.89 -6.61
C ALA A 887 6.91 41.50 -7.24
N THR A 888 8.05 40.80 -7.13
CA THR A 888 9.25 41.18 -7.90
C THR A 888 9.15 40.66 -9.33
N THR A 889 9.79 41.35 -10.28
CA THR A 889 9.83 40.94 -11.69
C THR A 889 10.32 39.51 -11.89
N GLN A 890 11.29 39.06 -11.09
CA GLN A 890 11.77 37.67 -11.12
C GLN A 890 10.69 36.66 -10.69
N GLN A 891 9.89 36.97 -9.66
CA GLN A 891 8.82 36.08 -9.20
C GLN A 891 7.68 35.96 -10.23
N GLU A 892 7.42 37.04 -10.98
CA GLU A 892 6.46 37.03 -12.07
C GLU A 892 6.96 36.22 -13.27
N THR A 893 8.24 36.31 -13.62
CA THR A 893 8.83 35.48 -14.68
C THR A 893 8.85 34.00 -14.30
N ASP A 894 9.18 33.67 -13.05
CA ASP A 894 9.18 32.30 -12.55
C ASP A 894 7.75 31.73 -12.57
N HIS A 895 6.75 32.53 -12.17
CA HIS A 895 5.33 32.18 -12.27
C HIS A 895 4.86 31.96 -13.70
N ALA A 896 5.21 32.85 -14.63
CA ALA A 896 4.86 32.69 -16.04
C ALA A 896 5.46 31.41 -16.62
N THR A 897 6.70 31.07 -16.26
CA THR A 897 7.37 29.84 -16.70
C THR A 897 6.68 28.58 -16.15
N ASP A 898 6.27 28.62 -14.88
CA ASP A 898 5.49 27.56 -14.24
C ASP A 898 4.11 27.38 -14.88
N MET A 899 3.42 28.48 -15.21
CA MET A 899 2.11 28.44 -15.89
C MET A 899 2.23 27.86 -17.31
N VAL A 900 3.24 28.27 -18.07
CA VAL A 900 3.51 27.72 -19.42
C VAL A 900 3.84 26.23 -19.34
N SER A 901 4.65 25.81 -18.37
CA SER A 901 4.99 24.39 -18.16
C SER A 901 3.78 23.54 -17.78
N ARG A 902 2.80 24.09 -17.04
CA ARG A 902 1.52 23.41 -16.78
C ARG A 902 0.61 23.41 -18.00
N ALA A 903 0.49 24.52 -18.70
CA ALA A 903 -0.33 24.63 -19.91
C ALA A 903 0.12 23.65 -21.02
N ILE A 904 1.43 23.39 -21.16
CA ILE A 904 1.98 22.39 -22.11
C ILE A 904 1.66 20.94 -21.67
N LYS A 905 1.58 20.68 -20.36
CA LYS A 905 1.14 19.37 -19.85
C LYS A 905 -0.36 19.19 -20.03
N ASP A 906 -1.14 20.24 -19.76
CA ASP A 906 -2.59 20.25 -19.88
C ASP A 906 -3.04 20.20 -21.36
N SER A 907 -2.26 20.74 -22.32
CA SER A 907 -2.59 20.72 -23.75
C SER A 907 -2.51 19.34 -24.42
N LYS A 908 -2.02 18.30 -23.72
CA LYS A 908 -2.04 16.90 -24.21
C LYS A 908 -3.34 16.17 -23.87
N THR A 909 -4.32 16.87 -23.27
CA THR A 909 -5.61 16.32 -22.83
C THR A 909 -6.77 16.75 -23.75
N PRO A 910 -7.85 15.95 -23.88
CA PRO A 910 -8.93 16.19 -24.87
C PRO A 910 -9.68 17.52 -24.67
N GLU A 911 -10.16 18.11 -25.78
CA GLU A 911 -10.69 19.47 -25.91
C GLU A 911 -11.91 19.82 -25.02
N GLU A 912 -12.67 18.84 -24.51
CA GLU A 912 -13.88 19.10 -23.71
C GLU A 912 -13.58 19.65 -22.30
N MET A 913 -12.32 19.65 -21.86
CA MET A 913 -11.88 20.16 -20.56
C MET A 913 -11.45 21.65 -20.58
N GLN A 914 -11.62 22.37 -21.69
CA GLN A 914 -11.06 23.72 -21.90
C GLN A 914 -11.78 24.90 -21.20
N GLN A 915 -12.89 24.70 -20.48
CA GLN A 915 -13.67 25.82 -19.88
C GLN A 915 -13.18 26.35 -18.51
N MET A 916 -11.91 26.21 -18.16
CA MET A 916 -11.33 26.84 -16.94
C MET A 916 -10.00 27.58 -17.15
N VAL A 917 -9.64 27.93 -18.39
CA VAL A 917 -8.31 28.44 -18.74
C VAL A 917 -8.13 29.96 -18.51
N GLU A 918 -9.19 30.75 -18.35
CA GLU A 918 -9.06 32.22 -18.23
C GLU A 918 -8.37 32.70 -16.93
N ASP A 919 -8.52 31.97 -15.81
CA ASP A 919 -7.95 32.38 -14.51
C ASP A 919 -6.50 31.89 -14.29
N ALA A 920 -6.06 30.89 -15.06
CA ALA A 920 -4.75 30.27 -14.88
C ALA A 920 -3.61 31.18 -15.35
N GLN A 921 -3.83 31.98 -16.40
CA GLN A 921 -2.80 32.82 -17.04
C GLN A 921 -2.66 34.22 -16.42
N LEU A 922 -3.45 34.56 -15.40
CA LEU A 922 -3.40 35.88 -14.77
C LEU A 922 -2.05 36.13 -14.06
N PRO A 923 -1.47 37.34 -14.16
CA PRO A 923 -0.30 37.74 -13.38
C PRO A 923 -0.53 37.60 -11.87
N ILE A 924 0.54 37.36 -11.11
CA ILE A 924 0.48 37.19 -9.64
C ILE A 924 -0.33 38.32 -8.98
N GLU A 925 -0.09 39.57 -9.38
CA GLU A 925 -0.74 40.73 -8.77
C GLU A 925 -2.26 40.77 -9.01
N GLN A 926 -2.70 40.29 -10.18
CA GLN A 926 -4.13 40.15 -10.48
C GLN A 926 -4.75 38.99 -9.69
N LYS A 927 -4.02 37.87 -9.54
CA LYS A 927 -4.43 36.74 -8.68
C LYS A 927 -4.58 37.20 -7.23
N LYS A 928 -3.67 38.00 -6.69
CA LYS A 928 -3.77 38.58 -5.33
C LYS A 928 -4.99 39.44 -5.12
N ARG A 929 -5.28 40.36 -6.05
CA ARG A 929 -6.48 41.21 -5.98
C ARG A 929 -7.76 40.38 -6.00
N LYS A 930 -7.78 39.30 -6.78
CA LYS A 930 -8.91 38.35 -6.83
C LYS A 930 -9.04 37.58 -5.51
N ILE A 931 -7.92 37.09 -4.95
CA ILE A 931 -7.90 36.44 -3.62
C ILE A 931 -8.43 37.38 -2.53
N GLN A 932 -7.97 38.64 -2.49
CA GLN A 932 -8.44 39.62 -1.51
C GLN A 932 -9.94 39.90 -1.61
N ARG A 933 -10.50 39.98 -2.83
CA ARG A 933 -11.95 40.12 -3.03
C ARG A 933 -12.69 38.89 -2.52
N ASN A 934 -12.23 37.70 -2.90
CA ASN A 934 -12.86 36.46 -2.48
C ASN A 934 -12.80 36.25 -0.96
N LEU A 935 -11.67 36.55 -0.31
CA LEU A 935 -11.50 36.43 1.14
C LEU A 935 -12.47 37.36 1.91
N ARG A 936 -12.75 38.56 1.39
CA ARG A 936 -13.75 39.47 2.00
C ARG A 936 -15.17 38.89 1.91
N THR A 937 -15.53 38.31 0.76
CA THR A 937 -16.83 37.63 0.60
C THR A 937 -16.93 36.40 1.51
N LEU A 938 -15.87 35.60 1.60
CA LEU A 938 -15.81 34.43 2.48
C LEU A 938 -15.86 34.80 3.97
N GLU A 939 -15.30 35.95 4.36
CA GLU A 939 -15.36 36.47 5.72
C GLU A 939 -16.76 36.97 6.09
N GLN A 940 -17.45 37.65 5.16
CA GLN A 940 -18.86 38.04 5.33
C GLN A 940 -19.79 36.83 5.52
N MET A 941 -19.42 35.68 4.94
CA MET A 941 -20.14 34.41 5.05
C MET A 941 -19.71 33.57 6.27
N GLY A 942 -18.76 34.02 7.08
CA GLY A 942 -18.30 33.36 8.31
C GLY A 942 -17.42 32.12 8.11
N LEU A 943 -16.91 31.87 6.90
CA LEU A 943 -16.08 30.69 6.59
C LEU A 943 -14.59 30.89 6.86
N VAL A 944 -14.13 32.14 6.86
CA VAL A 944 -12.73 32.51 7.16
C VAL A 944 -12.73 33.76 8.03
N SER A 945 -11.72 33.91 8.88
CA SER A 945 -11.61 35.06 9.77
C SER A 945 -10.38 35.91 9.47
N SER A 946 -10.52 37.23 9.32
CA SER A 946 -9.35 38.13 9.32
C SER A 946 -8.63 38.12 10.69
N LYS A 947 -9.34 37.83 11.78
CA LYS A 947 -8.78 37.79 13.15
C LYS A 947 -7.71 36.72 13.33
N ASN A 948 -7.81 35.60 12.61
CA ASN A 948 -6.80 34.54 12.61
C ASN A 948 -5.83 34.61 11.42
N LYS A 949 -5.78 35.75 10.72
CA LYS A 949 -4.98 35.96 9.49
C LYS A 949 -5.30 34.93 8.40
N TYR A 950 -6.56 34.51 8.30
CA TYR A 950 -7.07 33.52 7.36
C TYR A 950 -6.39 32.13 7.50
N GLN A 951 -6.09 31.69 8.72
CA GLN A 951 -5.50 30.36 8.94
C GLN A 951 -6.46 29.21 8.55
N ASP A 952 -7.78 29.44 8.60
CA ASP A 952 -8.79 28.43 8.27
C ASP A 952 -8.63 27.87 6.85
N ILE A 953 -8.42 28.75 5.85
CA ILE A 953 -8.22 28.33 4.46
C ILE A 953 -6.89 27.58 4.27
N LEU A 954 -5.87 27.90 5.09
CA LEU A 954 -4.57 27.22 5.07
C LEU A 954 -4.67 25.83 5.69
N ASN A 955 -5.45 25.66 6.74
CA ASN A 955 -5.73 24.35 7.35
C ASN A 955 -6.45 23.43 6.37
N GLU A 956 -7.39 24.00 5.61
CA GLU A 956 -8.08 23.28 4.55
C GLU A 956 -7.15 22.87 3.39
N ILE A 957 -6.22 23.75 2.96
CA ILE A 957 -5.16 23.37 2.01
C ILE A 957 -4.24 22.29 2.60
N ALA A 958 -3.93 22.35 3.90
CA ALA A 958 -3.12 21.32 4.55
C ALA A 958 -3.86 19.98 4.67
N LYS A 959 -5.18 19.97 4.88
CA LYS A 959 -6.02 18.76 4.75
C LYS A 959 -5.94 18.19 3.34
N ASP A 960 -6.04 19.03 2.31
CA ASP A 960 -5.92 18.62 0.91
C ASP A 960 -4.54 17.96 0.64
N ILE A 961 -3.44 18.55 1.14
CA ILE A 961 -2.09 17.99 1.01
C ILE A 961 -1.98 16.63 1.73
N ARG A 962 -2.52 16.52 2.95
CA ARG A 962 -2.51 15.27 3.73
C ARG A 962 -3.26 14.15 3.02
N ASN A 963 -4.43 14.47 2.46
CA ASN A 963 -5.33 13.49 1.86
C ASN A 963 -4.95 13.14 0.41
N GLN A 964 -4.14 13.94 -0.28
CA GLN A 964 -3.74 13.70 -1.67
C GLN A 964 -3.12 12.32 -1.91
N ARG A 965 -2.26 11.84 -1.00
CA ARG A 965 -1.69 10.49 -1.10
C ARG A 965 -2.75 9.40 -0.91
N VAL A 966 -3.72 9.65 -0.02
CA VAL A 966 -4.83 8.73 0.22
C VAL A 966 -5.70 8.65 -1.03
N TYR A 967 -6.04 9.79 -1.65
CA TYR A 967 -6.80 9.82 -2.91
C TYR A 967 -6.08 9.07 -4.05
N ARG A 968 -4.76 9.25 -4.21
CA ARG A 968 -3.96 8.46 -5.17
C ARG A 968 -4.02 6.96 -4.88
N LYS A 969 -3.92 6.57 -3.61
CA LYS A 969 -4.00 5.16 -3.20
C LYS A 969 -5.39 4.56 -3.45
N LEU A 970 -6.45 5.32 -3.14
CA LEU A 970 -7.84 4.92 -3.38
C LEU A 970 -8.13 4.77 -4.88
N ARG A 971 -7.68 5.72 -5.71
CA ARG A 971 -7.81 5.65 -7.18
C ARG A 971 -7.16 4.40 -7.76
N LYS A 972 -5.94 4.06 -7.31
CA LYS A 972 -5.25 2.82 -7.71
C LYS A 972 -6.00 1.56 -7.28
N ALA A 973 -6.55 1.56 -6.07
CA ALA A 973 -7.35 0.44 -5.58
C ALA A 973 -8.67 0.29 -6.37
N GLU A 974 -9.32 1.41 -6.70
CA GLU A 974 -10.53 1.43 -7.54
C GLU A 974 -10.24 0.89 -8.95
N LEU A 975 -9.15 1.35 -9.58
CA LEU A 975 -8.71 0.88 -10.89
C LEU A 975 -8.51 -0.64 -10.88
N ALA A 976 -7.78 -1.16 -9.89
CA ALA A 976 -7.58 -2.60 -9.74
C ALA A 976 -8.90 -3.39 -9.54
N LYS A 977 -9.83 -2.84 -8.75
CA LYS A 977 -11.15 -3.43 -8.51
C LYS A 977 -12.01 -3.45 -9.78
N LEU A 978 -12.01 -2.37 -10.56
CA LEU A 978 -12.72 -2.28 -11.84
C LEU A 978 -12.16 -3.28 -12.85
N GLN A 979 -10.83 -3.39 -12.96
CA GLN A 979 -10.18 -4.38 -13.82
C GLN A 979 -10.54 -5.83 -13.42
N GLN A 980 -10.55 -6.13 -12.12
CA GLN A 980 -10.96 -7.45 -11.63
C GLN A 980 -12.44 -7.73 -11.94
N THR A 981 -13.31 -6.73 -11.75
CA THR A 981 -14.75 -6.85 -12.03
C THR A 981 -14.98 -7.07 -13.53
N LEU A 982 -14.29 -6.32 -14.39
CA LEU A 982 -14.34 -6.48 -15.84
C LEU A 982 -13.90 -7.88 -16.27
N LYS A 983 -12.81 -8.40 -15.69
CA LYS A 983 -12.34 -9.76 -15.95
C LYS A 983 -13.40 -10.80 -15.61
N ALA A 984 -13.98 -10.74 -14.41
CA ALA A 984 -15.03 -11.66 -13.98
C ALA A 984 -16.31 -11.55 -14.85
N LEU A 985 -16.68 -10.34 -15.27
CA LEU A 985 -17.80 -10.14 -16.19
C LEU A 985 -17.52 -10.74 -17.57
N ASN A 986 -16.30 -10.60 -18.09
CA ASN A 986 -15.92 -11.22 -19.36
C ASN A 986 -15.91 -12.75 -19.26
N GLU A 987 -15.42 -13.33 -18.16
CA GLU A 987 -15.50 -14.78 -17.89
C GLU A 987 -16.96 -15.27 -17.85
N LYS A 988 -17.85 -14.50 -17.21
CA LYS A 988 -19.29 -14.79 -17.19
C LYS A 988 -19.94 -14.67 -18.58
N ALA A 989 -19.52 -13.69 -19.39
CA ALA A 989 -19.97 -13.56 -20.78
C ALA A 989 -19.56 -14.79 -21.61
N THR A 990 -18.30 -15.24 -21.50
CA THR A 990 -17.81 -16.43 -22.19
C THR A 990 -18.56 -17.69 -21.76
N PHE A 991 -18.88 -17.82 -20.47
CA PHE A 991 -19.68 -18.94 -19.97
C PHE A 991 -21.09 -18.97 -20.55
N TYR A 992 -21.76 -17.81 -20.64
CA TYR A 992 -23.07 -17.72 -21.29
C TYR A 992 -22.99 -18.07 -22.78
N GLU A 993 -21.94 -17.65 -23.48
CA GLU A 993 -21.71 -18.05 -24.87
C GLU A 993 -21.51 -19.57 -25.02
N GLU A 994 -20.80 -20.21 -24.10
CA GLU A 994 -20.64 -21.67 -24.05
C GLU A 994 -21.97 -22.38 -23.78
N GLN A 995 -22.81 -21.87 -22.87
CA GLN A 995 -24.16 -22.42 -22.65
C GLN A 995 -25.04 -22.28 -23.89
N ILE A 996 -25.00 -21.13 -24.55
CA ILE A 996 -25.71 -20.93 -25.82
C ILE A 996 -25.24 -21.97 -26.85
N ASN A 997 -23.93 -22.22 -26.96
CA ASN A 997 -23.37 -23.26 -27.83
C ASN A 997 -23.86 -24.67 -27.47
N TYR A 998 -23.93 -24.97 -26.19
CA TYR A 998 -24.45 -26.24 -25.69
C TYR A 998 -25.90 -26.47 -26.10
N TYR A 999 -26.79 -25.50 -25.82
CA TYR A 999 -28.18 -25.59 -26.24
C TYR A 999 -28.33 -25.64 -27.77
N ASP A 1000 -27.47 -24.92 -28.50
CA ASP A 1000 -27.43 -24.99 -29.97
C ASP A 1000 -27.09 -26.39 -30.47
N THR A 1001 -26.15 -27.06 -29.81
CA THR A 1001 -25.77 -28.45 -30.11
C THR A 1001 -26.93 -29.40 -29.77
N TYR A 1002 -27.54 -29.23 -28.60
CA TYR A 1002 -28.68 -30.02 -28.15
C TYR A 1002 -29.87 -29.91 -29.12
N ILE A 1003 -30.27 -28.69 -29.51
CA ILE A 1003 -31.37 -28.46 -30.45
C ILE A 1003 -31.04 -29.05 -31.84
N LYS A 1004 -29.78 -28.93 -32.30
CA LYS A 1004 -29.35 -29.59 -33.55
C LYS A 1004 -29.47 -31.11 -33.47
N THR A 1005 -29.06 -31.72 -32.36
CA THR A 1005 -29.21 -33.17 -32.14
C THR A 1005 -30.68 -33.58 -32.10
N CYS A 1006 -31.56 -32.81 -31.45
CA CYS A 1006 -33.01 -33.04 -31.48
C CYS A 1006 -33.58 -32.94 -32.91
N LEU A 1007 -33.14 -31.94 -33.68
CA LEU A 1007 -33.54 -31.75 -35.08
C LEU A 1007 -33.08 -32.90 -35.99
N ASP A 1008 -31.85 -33.38 -35.80
CA ASP A 1008 -31.32 -34.51 -36.58
C ASP A 1008 -32.05 -35.82 -36.25
N ASN A 1009 -32.43 -36.01 -34.99
CA ASN A 1009 -33.28 -37.14 -34.57
C ASN A 1009 -34.69 -37.07 -35.16
N LEU A 1010 -35.29 -35.87 -35.29
CA LEU A 1010 -36.57 -35.66 -35.98
C LEU A 1010 -36.47 -35.84 -37.50
N LYS A 1011 -35.39 -35.36 -38.13
CA LYS A 1011 -35.15 -35.56 -39.57
C LYS A 1011 -34.91 -37.03 -39.92
N ARG A 1012 -34.27 -37.81 -39.02
CA ARG A 1012 -34.17 -39.28 -39.15
C ARG A 1012 -35.53 -39.98 -39.10
N LYS A 1013 -36.52 -39.47 -38.34
CA LYS A 1013 -37.91 -39.97 -38.36
C LYS A 1013 -38.65 -39.62 -39.66
N ASN A 1014 -38.34 -38.50 -40.32
CA ASN A 1014 -38.99 -38.09 -41.57
C ASN A 1014 -38.36 -38.68 -42.85
N SER A 1015 -37.07 -39.05 -42.83
CA SER A 1015 -36.39 -39.62 -44.01
C SER A 1015 -36.83 -41.06 -44.36
N ARG A 1016 -37.52 -41.77 -43.46
CA ARG A 1016 -38.15 -43.08 -43.79
C ARG A 1016 -39.53 -42.95 -44.46
N ARG A 1017 -40.00 -41.74 -44.75
CA ARG A 1017 -41.27 -41.50 -45.46
C ARG A 1017 -41.10 -40.66 -46.73
N SER A 1018 -40.12 -40.97 -47.57
CA SER A 1018 -40.14 -40.51 -48.97
C SER A 1018 -39.10 -41.21 -49.84
N ILE A 1019 -39.36 -42.46 -50.23
CA ILE A 1019 -38.79 -43.02 -51.47
C ILE A 1019 -39.95 -43.72 -52.19
N LYS A 1020 -40.59 -42.98 -53.10
CA LYS A 1020 -41.28 -43.60 -54.25
C LYS A 1020 -40.21 -43.92 -55.28
N VAL A 1021 -39.91 -45.20 -55.44
CA VAL A 1021 -39.26 -45.73 -56.64
C VAL A 1021 -40.18 -46.82 -57.17
N ASP A 1022 -40.77 -46.54 -58.33
CA ASP A 1022 -41.43 -47.53 -59.17
C ASP A 1022 -40.41 -48.62 -59.53
N GLY A 1023 -40.77 -49.88 -59.29
CA GLY A 1023 -39.94 -51.03 -59.67
C GLY A 1023 -40.24 -52.26 -58.84
N LYS A 1024 -41.10 -53.13 -59.38
CA LYS A 1024 -41.57 -54.43 -58.88
C LYS A 1024 -40.54 -55.22 -58.04
N GLY A 1025 -40.98 -55.64 -56.86
CA GLY A 1025 -40.36 -56.69 -56.05
C GLY A 1025 -40.93 -56.69 -54.64
N GLU A 1026 -41.81 -57.65 -54.33
CA GLU A 1026 -42.32 -57.86 -52.96
C GLU A 1026 -41.19 -58.01 -51.94
N PRO A 1027 -41.22 -57.32 -50.78
CA PRO A 1027 -40.43 -57.72 -49.63
C PRO A 1027 -41.30 -58.47 -48.62
N LYS A 1028 -40.92 -59.73 -48.38
CA LYS A 1028 -41.29 -60.53 -47.20
C LYS A 1028 -41.17 -59.71 -45.91
N GLY A 1029 -42.21 -59.75 -45.09
CA GLY A 1029 -42.33 -59.00 -43.85
C GLY A 1029 -41.20 -59.22 -42.84
N MET A 1030 -40.73 -58.12 -42.25
CA MET A 1030 -39.82 -58.09 -41.11
C MET A 1030 -40.52 -58.73 -39.88
N ARG A 1031 -39.88 -59.72 -39.25
CA ARG A 1031 -40.42 -60.47 -38.09
C ARG A 1031 -40.64 -59.53 -36.89
N ARG A 1032 -41.89 -59.28 -36.52
CA ARG A 1032 -42.26 -58.69 -35.21
C ARG A 1032 -41.81 -59.62 -34.08
N ALA A 1033 -41.22 -59.07 -33.02
CA ALA A 1033 -40.95 -59.81 -31.78
C ALA A 1033 -42.26 -60.40 -31.23
N LYS A 1034 -42.22 -61.67 -30.79
CA LYS A 1034 -43.43 -62.37 -30.33
C LYS A 1034 -44.00 -61.66 -29.08
N PRO A 1035 -45.32 -61.40 -29.01
CA PRO A 1035 -45.97 -60.84 -27.82
C PRO A 1035 -45.75 -61.76 -26.61
N VAL A 1036 -45.28 -61.19 -25.49
CA VAL A 1036 -45.16 -61.92 -24.23
C VAL A 1036 -46.48 -61.78 -23.49
N LYS A 1037 -47.17 -62.90 -23.28
CA LYS A 1037 -48.49 -62.94 -22.64
C LYS A 1037 -48.36 -63.33 -21.17
N TYR A 1038 -48.92 -62.54 -20.28
CA TYR A 1038 -49.04 -62.88 -18.87
C TYR A 1038 -50.51 -62.78 -18.41
N SER A 1039 -50.98 -63.76 -17.65
CA SER A 1039 -52.25 -63.61 -16.94
C SER A 1039 -52.08 -62.65 -15.77
N ALA A 1040 -53.12 -61.90 -15.43
CA ALA A 1040 -53.09 -61.00 -14.28
C ALA A 1040 -52.81 -61.76 -12.97
N ALA A 1041 -53.34 -62.99 -12.83
CA ALA A 1041 -53.01 -63.87 -11.70
C ALA A 1041 -51.50 -64.17 -11.59
N LYS A 1042 -50.81 -64.39 -12.72
CA LYS A 1042 -49.36 -64.69 -12.74
C LYS A 1042 -48.49 -63.45 -12.54
N LEU A 1043 -48.98 -62.27 -12.91
CA LEU A 1043 -48.31 -61.00 -12.57
C LEU A 1043 -48.51 -60.64 -11.10
N HIS A 1044 -49.64 -61.02 -10.51
CA HIS A 1044 -49.94 -60.85 -9.09
C HIS A 1044 -49.09 -61.79 -8.21
N GLU A 1045 -48.98 -63.07 -8.57
CA GLU A 1045 -48.07 -64.01 -7.88
C GLU A 1045 -46.60 -63.57 -7.92
N LYS A 1046 -46.20 -62.81 -8.94
CA LYS A 1046 -44.84 -62.26 -9.09
C LYS A 1046 -44.65 -60.89 -8.41
N GLY A 1047 -45.67 -60.36 -7.74
CA GLY A 1047 -45.62 -59.04 -7.10
C GLY A 1047 -45.60 -57.84 -8.06
N VAL A 1048 -45.62 -58.06 -9.38
CA VAL A 1048 -45.64 -56.99 -10.39
C VAL A 1048 -47.01 -56.31 -10.41
N LEU A 1049 -48.10 -57.07 -10.31
CA LEU A 1049 -49.46 -56.54 -10.20
C LEU A 1049 -49.90 -56.53 -8.73
N LEU A 1050 -50.20 -55.36 -8.18
CA LEU A 1050 -50.63 -55.19 -6.79
C LEU A 1050 -52.15 -55.24 -6.63
N GLY A 1051 -52.90 -54.82 -7.64
CA GLY A 1051 -54.36 -54.90 -7.65
C GLY A 1051 -54.99 -54.24 -8.87
N ILE A 1052 -56.27 -54.52 -9.12
CA ILE A 1052 -57.06 -53.83 -10.15
C ILE A 1052 -58.30 -53.27 -9.46
N ASP A 1053 -58.46 -51.94 -9.51
CA ASP A 1053 -59.63 -51.25 -8.98
C ASP A 1053 -60.90 -51.81 -9.68
N ASP A 1054 -61.96 -52.06 -8.91
CA ASP A 1054 -63.25 -52.68 -9.31
C ASP A 1054 -63.28 -54.21 -9.58
N LEU A 1055 -62.22 -54.97 -9.31
CA LEU A 1055 -62.17 -56.44 -9.53
C LEU A 1055 -61.64 -57.22 -8.32
N GLN A 1056 -62.30 -58.34 -7.97
CA GLN A 1056 -61.82 -59.26 -6.92
C GLN A 1056 -60.70 -60.19 -7.43
N THR A 1057 -59.76 -60.59 -6.56
CA THR A 1057 -58.57 -61.40 -6.90
C THR A 1057 -58.89 -62.71 -7.64
N ASN A 1058 -60.08 -63.28 -7.43
CA ASN A 1058 -60.55 -64.48 -8.14
C ASN A 1058 -60.77 -64.27 -9.65
N GLN A 1059 -61.03 -63.03 -10.09
CA GLN A 1059 -61.29 -62.68 -11.48
C GLN A 1059 -59.99 -62.37 -12.26
N PHE A 1060 -58.82 -62.35 -11.60
CA PHE A 1060 -57.51 -62.11 -12.24
C PHE A 1060 -57.08 -63.23 -13.18
N LYS A 1061 -57.71 -64.41 -13.12
CA LYS A 1061 -57.48 -65.49 -14.09
C LYS A 1061 -58.04 -65.16 -15.49
N ASN A 1062 -59.03 -64.28 -15.57
CA ASN A 1062 -59.75 -63.95 -16.81
C ASN A 1062 -59.14 -62.76 -17.57
N ILE A 1063 -58.06 -62.17 -17.05
CA ILE A 1063 -57.36 -61.02 -17.61
C ILE A 1063 -55.99 -61.47 -18.14
N LEU A 1064 -55.71 -61.12 -19.39
CA LEU A 1064 -54.43 -61.33 -20.06
C LEU A 1064 -53.81 -59.99 -20.45
N PHE A 1065 -52.55 -59.80 -20.11
CA PHE A 1065 -51.74 -58.68 -20.56
C PHE A 1065 -50.78 -59.17 -21.65
N ASP A 1066 -50.94 -58.63 -22.87
CA ASP A 1066 -50.03 -58.86 -24.00
C ASP A 1066 -49.03 -57.68 -24.04
N ILE A 1067 -47.76 -57.95 -23.74
CA ILE A 1067 -46.67 -56.96 -23.80
C ILE A 1067 -45.85 -57.18 -25.08
N THR A 1068 -45.76 -56.16 -25.92
CA THR A 1068 -45.00 -56.17 -27.18
C THR A 1068 -43.97 -55.05 -27.23
N SER A 1069 -42.73 -55.38 -27.59
CA SER A 1069 -41.71 -54.36 -27.89
C SER A 1069 -42.06 -53.65 -29.20
N THR A 1070 -42.01 -52.32 -29.17
CA THR A 1070 -42.25 -51.46 -30.34
C THR A 1070 -40.96 -51.26 -31.15
N GLU A 1071 -41.04 -50.60 -32.32
CA GLU A 1071 -39.88 -50.33 -33.19
C GLU A 1071 -38.89 -49.31 -32.59
N ASP A 1072 -39.36 -48.47 -31.64
CA ASP A 1072 -38.55 -47.53 -30.87
C ASP A 1072 -37.95 -48.25 -29.64
N VAL A 1073 -36.62 -48.18 -29.47
CA VAL A 1073 -35.88 -48.82 -28.36
C VAL A 1073 -36.36 -48.24 -27.02
N GLY A 1074 -36.89 -49.09 -26.14
CA GLY A 1074 -37.36 -48.67 -24.81
C GLY A 1074 -38.87 -48.47 -24.70
N ILE A 1075 -39.64 -48.56 -25.78
CA ILE A 1075 -41.11 -48.42 -25.73
C ILE A 1075 -41.78 -49.80 -25.85
N PHE A 1076 -42.72 -50.08 -24.95
CA PHE A 1076 -43.51 -51.30 -24.88
C PHE A 1076 -45.00 -51.01 -25.00
N ASP A 1077 -45.67 -51.64 -25.96
CA ASP A 1077 -47.12 -51.64 -26.06
C ASP A 1077 -47.68 -52.72 -25.12
N VAL A 1078 -48.46 -52.32 -24.11
CA VAL A 1078 -49.18 -53.23 -23.21
C VAL A 1078 -50.66 -53.19 -23.53
N LYS A 1079 -51.21 -54.34 -23.94
CA LYS A 1079 -52.63 -54.51 -24.22
C LYS A 1079 -53.27 -55.38 -23.15
N SER A 1080 -54.39 -54.92 -22.59
CA SER A 1080 -55.20 -55.73 -21.68
C SER A 1080 -56.35 -56.41 -22.44
N LYS A 1081 -56.58 -57.70 -22.16
CA LYS A 1081 -57.68 -58.51 -22.69
C LYS A 1081 -58.48 -59.12 -21.54
N PHE A 1082 -59.77 -58.83 -21.47
CA PHE A 1082 -60.69 -59.44 -20.51
C PHE A 1082 -61.63 -60.38 -21.28
N LEU A 1083 -61.64 -61.68 -20.95
CA LEU A 1083 -62.45 -62.70 -21.63
C LEU A 1083 -62.34 -62.68 -23.18
N GLY A 1084 -61.16 -62.32 -23.70
CA GLY A 1084 -60.89 -62.30 -25.14
C GLY A 1084 -61.19 -60.96 -25.85
N VAL A 1085 -61.82 -60.00 -25.18
CA VAL A 1085 -62.06 -58.64 -25.71
C VAL A 1085 -60.89 -57.72 -25.36
N GLU A 1086 -60.30 -57.05 -26.35
CA GLU A 1086 -59.28 -56.01 -26.13
C GLU A 1086 -59.94 -54.81 -25.46
N MET A 1087 -59.47 -54.45 -24.27
CA MET A 1087 -60.03 -53.35 -23.49
C MET A 1087 -59.30 -52.05 -23.81
N GLU A 1088 -58.04 -51.95 -23.38
CA GLU A 1088 -57.25 -50.74 -23.56
C GLU A 1088 -55.80 -51.08 -23.91
N LYS A 1089 -55.14 -50.15 -24.60
CA LYS A 1089 -53.74 -50.21 -24.99
C LYS A 1089 -53.00 -49.03 -24.37
N VAL A 1090 -51.94 -49.30 -23.61
CA VAL A 1090 -51.07 -48.28 -23.02
C VAL A 1090 -49.65 -48.48 -23.54
N GLN A 1091 -49.01 -47.37 -23.90
CA GLN A 1091 -47.59 -47.34 -24.23
C GLN A 1091 -46.79 -47.07 -22.96
N LEU A 1092 -45.86 -47.96 -22.66
CA LEU A 1092 -44.92 -47.82 -21.57
C LEU A 1092 -43.54 -47.50 -22.13
N ASN A 1093 -43.04 -46.34 -21.79
CA ASN A 1093 -41.66 -46.01 -22.05
C ASN A 1093 -40.82 -46.43 -20.84
N ILE A 1094 -39.76 -47.20 -21.06
CA ILE A 1094 -38.86 -47.64 -19.99
C ILE A 1094 -38.14 -46.46 -19.34
N GLN A 1095 -37.97 -45.36 -20.07
CA GLN A 1095 -37.37 -44.15 -19.54
C GLN A 1095 -38.31 -43.47 -18.53
N ASP A 1096 -39.61 -43.43 -18.80
CA ASP A 1096 -40.63 -42.91 -17.87
C ASP A 1096 -40.72 -43.81 -16.62
N LEU A 1097 -40.56 -45.13 -16.78
CA LEU A 1097 -40.53 -46.06 -15.64
C LEU A 1097 -39.26 -45.88 -14.79
N LEU A 1098 -38.10 -45.67 -15.42
CA LEU A 1098 -36.85 -45.36 -14.73
C LEU A 1098 -36.90 -43.99 -14.03
N GLU A 1099 -37.60 -43.01 -14.62
CA GLU A 1099 -37.88 -41.72 -14.01
C GLU A 1099 -38.79 -41.90 -12.78
N MET A 1100 -39.88 -42.67 -12.88
CA MET A 1100 -40.74 -43.00 -11.74
C MET A 1100 -39.98 -43.76 -10.63
N GLN A 1101 -39.06 -44.64 -10.99
CA GLN A 1101 -38.16 -45.31 -10.03
C GLN A 1101 -37.23 -44.30 -9.36
N TYR A 1102 -36.67 -43.35 -10.11
CA TYR A 1102 -35.83 -42.28 -9.58
C TYR A 1102 -36.61 -41.31 -8.67
N GLU A 1103 -37.87 -41.04 -8.99
CA GLU A 1103 -38.79 -40.24 -8.17
C GLU A 1103 -39.30 -41.01 -6.92
N GLY A 1104 -38.91 -42.28 -6.74
CA GLY A 1104 -39.31 -43.09 -5.59
C GLY A 1104 -40.76 -43.60 -5.64
N VAL A 1105 -41.41 -43.52 -6.80
CA VAL A 1105 -42.77 -44.00 -7.02
C VAL A 1105 -42.72 -45.52 -7.19
N ALA A 1106 -42.95 -46.25 -6.11
CA ALA A 1106 -42.95 -47.72 -6.12
C ALA A 1106 -44.18 -48.30 -6.84
N VAL A 1107 -45.28 -47.55 -6.96
CA VAL A 1107 -46.57 -48.02 -7.52
C VAL A 1107 -47.08 -47.07 -8.60
N MET A 1108 -47.30 -47.59 -9.80
CA MET A 1108 -47.90 -46.89 -10.94
C MET A 1108 -49.32 -47.41 -11.17
N LYS A 1109 -50.25 -46.53 -11.51
CA LYS A 1109 -51.56 -46.91 -12.07
C LYS A 1109 -51.44 -47.00 -13.60
N MET A 1110 -51.56 -48.19 -14.16
CA MET A 1110 -51.82 -48.40 -15.60
C MET A 1110 -53.32 -48.41 -15.87
N PHE A 1111 -53.75 -47.90 -17.03
CA PHE A 1111 -55.17 -47.90 -17.43
C PHE A 1111 -56.12 -47.19 -16.44
N ASP A 1112 -55.60 -46.26 -15.63
CA ASP A 1112 -56.28 -45.60 -14.50
C ASP A 1112 -56.94 -46.52 -13.46
N LYS A 1113 -56.74 -47.85 -13.57
CA LYS A 1113 -57.41 -48.87 -12.75
C LYS A 1113 -56.48 -49.99 -12.27
N VAL A 1114 -55.34 -50.23 -12.92
CA VAL A 1114 -54.41 -51.34 -12.63
C VAL A 1114 -53.22 -50.82 -11.84
N LYS A 1115 -53.05 -51.22 -10.57
CA LYS A 1115 -51.89 -50.84 -9.73
C LYS A 1115 -50.74 -51.83 -9.94
N VAL A 1116 -49.60 -51.33 -10.38
CA VAL A 1116 -48.41 -52.13 -10.77
C VAL A 1116 -47.19 -51.64 -10.00
N ASN A 1117 -46.36 -52.56 -9.50
CA ASN A 1117 -45.08 -52.23 -8.87
C ASN A 1117 -44.05 -51.87 -9.95
N VAL A 1118 -43.55 -50.63 -9.93
CA VAL A 1118 -42.66 -50.06 -10.95
C VAL A 1118 -41.30 -50.77 -10.97
N ASN A 1119 -40.72 -51.05 -9.79
CA ASN A 1119 -39.41 -51.69 -9.66
C ASN A 1119 -39.42 -53.13 -10.21
N LEU A 1120 -40.45 -53.90 -9.84
CA LEU A 1120 -40.58 -55.29 -10.30
C LEU A 1120 -41.01 -55.37 -11.77
N LEU A 1121 -41.75 -54.38 -12.28
CA LEU A 1121 -42.07 -54.25 -13.70
C LEU A 1121 -40.81 -53.97 -14.53
N ILE A 1122 -39.96 -53.04 -14.11
CA ILE A 1122 -38.68 -52.75 -14.76
C ILE A 1122 -37.80 -54.01 -14.77
N TYR A 1123 -37.71 -54.71 -13.64
CA TYR A 1123 -36.98 -55.98 -13.54
C TYR A 1123 -37.54 -57.03 -14.51
N LEU A 1124 -38.88 -57.16 -14.62
CA LEU A 1124 -39.53 -58.10 -15.53
C LEU A 1124 -39.30 -57.75 -17.01
N LEU A 1125 -39.33 -56.46 -17.37
CA LEU A 1125 -39.05 -55.97 -18.72
C LEU A 1125 -37.59 -56.18 -19.11
N ASN A 1126 -36.65 -55.85 -18.21
CA ASN A 1126 -35.22 -56.06 -18.40
C ASN A 1126 -34.86 -57.54 -18.58
N LYS A 1127 -35.38 -58.40 -17.70
CA LYS A 1127 -35.15 -59.86 -17.75
C LYS A 1127 -35.71 -60.54 -19.00
N LYS A 1128 -36.78 -60.00 -19.60
CA LYS A 1128 -37.47 -60.65 -20.74
C LYS A 1128 -37.12 -60.08 -22.11
N PHE A 1129 -36.86 -58.79 -22.20
CA PHE A 1129 -36.63 -58.13 -23.49
C PHE A 1129 -35.17 -57.68 -23.68
N TYR A 1130 -34.40 -57.50 -22.61
CA TYR A 1130 -33.00 -57.05 -22.67
C TYR A 1130 -31.97 -58.10 -22.20
N GLY A 1131 -32.41 -59.23 -21.65
CA GLY A 1131 -31.57 -60.42 -21.43
C GLY A 1131 -30.42 -60.25 -20.44
N LYS A 1132 -30.54 -59.32 -19.48
CA LYS A 1132 -29.65 -59.23 -18.31
C LYS A 1132 -30.38 -59.65 -17.05
#